data_AF-K9HIF2-F1
#
_entry.id   AF-K9HIF2-F1
#
_cell.length_a   1.000
_cell.length_b   1.000
_cell.length_c   1.000
_cell.angle_alpha   90.00
_cell.angle_beta   90.00
_cell.angle_gamma   90.00
#
_symmetry.space_group_name_H-M   'P 1'
#
loop_
_entity.id
_entity.type
_entity.pdbx_description
1 polymer ?
#
loop_
_entity_poly.entity_id
_entity_poly.type
_entity_poly.pdbx_seq_one_letter_code
_entity_poly.pdbx_strand_id
1 'polypeptide(L)'
;MTDRRRRSDTPSAAALPDREVRDVQRRLLDHLKHGIGKDAGDATPHDWYMVTARTVRDLLVETWIDSLRQADHSDAKRIYYLSLEFLIGRSLKANVLSTGVLDVTCAALAVLGQDLDAIAEQEPEAALGNGGLGRLAACFIDSMATVGIPGMGYGIHYHHGMFGQVIENGEQREMPENWLARGNPWEFARPEVAYPIRFGGHTVEYRDQDGRPRRHWEGGEEVIATAYDLPIPGFGAWTVNNIRLWDAKASKGFDLARFNRGDYIEAVREASASETIAQVLYPDDSTSQGKELRFKQEYFFAAASLRDILRRFLKRHGDLARLPEKVAVQLNDTHPSVAVPELMRLLMDEHRLPWGEAWEICVGTFAYTNHTLLPEALETWPVALFERLLPRHLEIIYEINARFLDDVRHRFPGEHDLARRVSLIAEEPEKRVRMAHLAFVGSHKVNGVARLHTDLMRAGIFSDLHRLFPDRIVNRTNGITPRRWLNQANPGLSGLITARIGEAWKTDLERLRELMPLAEEEGFRAAVMAEKREAKERLSRWLAHRISGPLDPSSLFDVQVKRIHEYKRQLLNVLHVIHRYNRLWAGDDVAPRTVLIAGKAAPGYAMAKAIIRLINDVADVINRDPATRDALKLVFVPDYNVSVAERIMPAADLSQQISTAGTEASGTGNMKLALNGALTIGTRDGANIEIAEEVGEENLFFFGLSAGDVERMTREGYDPKVFVASNPALARVLDMISDGYFSPSDPGRHRPIIESLTSGGDRYMLCADFAAYLEAQDKAERLFVDDPDDWTRRSILTIARMGKFSADGVVMDYAREIWGVQPTHPAGALHVA
;
A
#
# COMPACT_ATOMS: atom_id res chain seq x y z
N MET A 1 -44.63 16.03 44.52
CA MET A 1 -43.53 17.03 44.53
C MET A 1 -42.31 16.36 43.94
N THR A 2 -41.97 16.79 42.74
CA THR A 2 -41.03 16.19 41.79
C THR A 2 -39.60 16.66 42.05
N ASP A 3 -38.67 15.72 42.13
CA ASP A 3 -37.23 15.97 42.13
C ASP A 3 -36.67 15.78 40.71
N ARG A 4 -36.07 16.85 40.18
CA ARG A 4 -35.51 16.95 38.83
C ARG A 4 -34.04 16.52 38.88
N ARG A 5 -33.75 15.29 38.44
CA ARG A 5 -32.37 14.89 38.11
C ARG A 5 -31.96 15.43 36.75
N ARG A 6 -30.85 16.18 36.77
CA ARG A 6 -30.10 16.72 35.63
C ARG A 6 -29.80 15.62 34.61
N ARG A 7 -30.30 15.79 33.38
CA ARG A 7 -29.74 15.16 32.18
C ARG A 7 -28.49 15.94 31.80
N SER A 8 -27.44 15.21 31.48
CA SER A 8 -26.18 15.68 30.93
C SER A 8 -26.41 16.32 29.55
N ASP A 9 -25.93 17.55 29.38
CA ASP A 9 -25.96 18.28 28.13
C ASP A 9 -24.95 17.68 27.14
N THR A 10 -25.45 17.01 26.11
CA THR A 10 -24.75 16.72 24.85
C THR A 10 -24.65 18.03 24.05
N PRO A 11 -23.57 18.30 23.30
CA PRO A 11 -23.50 19.50 22.47
C PRO A 11 -24.64 19.53 21.46
N SER A 12 -25.25 20.70 21.30
CA SER A 12 -26.37 20.99 20.39
C SER A 12 -26.06 20.57 18.95
N ALA A 13 -26.48 19.36 18.56
CA ALA A 13 -26.65 18.99 17.17
C ALA A 13 -27.78 19.86 16.59
N ALA A 14 -27.51 20.55 15.49
CA ALA A 14 -28.59 21.08 14.65
C ALA A 14 -29.56 19.91 14.37
N ALA A 15 -30.86 20.12 14.57
CA ALA A 15 -31.84 19.07 14.30
C ALA A 15 -31.67 18.65 12.83
N LEU A 16 -31.23 17.40 12.60
CA LEU A 16 -31.07 16.85 11.26
C LEU A 16 -32.40 17.02 10.49
N PRO A 17 -32.39 17.39 9.21
CA PRO A 17 -33.63 17.57 8.48
C PRO A 17 -34.39 16.23 8.38
N ASP A 18 -35.54 16.13 9.05
CA ASP A 18 -36.42 14.94 9.04
C ASP A 18 -36.67 14.36 7.63
N ARG A 19 -36.64 15.24 6.62
CA ARG A 19 -36.83 14.86 5.22
C ARG A 19 -35.68 14.01 4.67
N GLU A 20 -34.42 14.39 4.92
CA GLU A 20 -33.25 13.68 4.39
C GLU A 20 -33.14 12.28 4.99
N VAL A 21 -33.37 12.17 6.30
CA VAL A 21 -33.42 10.88 7.00
C VAL A 21 -34.49 9.97 6.39
N ARG A 22 -35.70 10.50 6.13
CA ARG A 22 -36.78 9.73 5.47
C ARG A 22 -36.44 9.36 4.02
N ASP A 23 -35.76 10.22 3.29
CA ASP A 23 -35.35 9.94 1.91
C ASP A 23 -34.31 8.80 1.86
N VAL A 24 -33.34 8.78 2.78
CA VAL A 24 -32.37 7.67 2.92
C VAL A 24 -33.08 6.38 3.36
N GLN A 25 -34.00 6.45 4.34
CA GLN A 25 -34.81 5.29 4.73
C GLN A 25 -35.58 4.70 3.56
N ARG A 26 -36.23 5.53 2.75
CA ARG A 26 -36.95 5.08 1.56
C ARG A 26 -36.01 4.37 0.59
N ARG A 27 -34.83 4.95 0.29
CA ARG A 27 -33.84 4.33 -0.59
C ARG A 27 -33.33 2.99 -0.06
N LEU A 28 -33.08 2.87 1.24
CA LEU A 28 -32.67 1.62 1.87
C LEU A 28 -33.73 0.53 1.69
N LEU A 29 -34.99 0.85 1.98
CA LEU A 29 -36.12 -0.08 1.83
C LEU A 29 -36.40 -0.41 0.36
N ASP A 30 -36.26 0.55 -0.55
CA ASP A 30 -36.40 0.32 -2.00
C ASP A 30 -35.31 -0.62 -2.51
N HIS A 31 -34.04 -0.43 -2.10
CA HIS A 31 -32.95 -1.35 -2.43
C HIS A 31 -33.16 -2.74 -1.84
N LEU A 32 -33.73 -2.84 -0.65
CA LEU A 32 -34.07 -4.12 -0.04
C LEU A 32 -35.17 -4.84 -0.84
N LYS A 33 -36.24 -4.13 -1.18
CA LYS A 33 -37.39 -4.67 -1.91
C LYS A 33 -37.06 -5.01 -3.35
N HIS A 34 -36.42 -4.10 -4.08
CA HIS A 34 -36.21 -4.20 -5.52
C HIS A 34 -34.82 -4.71 -5.90
N GLY A 35 -33.82 -4.48 -5.06
CA GLY A 35 -32.44 -4.90 -5.30
C GLY A 35 -32.08 -6.25 -4.66
N ILE A 36 -32.70 -6.61 -3.53
CA ILE A 36 -32.48 -7.89 -2.83
C ILE A 36 -33.70 -8.82 -2.95
N GLY A 37 -34.91 -8.27 -2.99
CA GLY A 37 -36.15 -9.04 -3.02
C GLY A 37 -36.67 -9.44 -1.64
N LYS A 38 -36.38 -8.64 -0.60
CA LYS A 38 -36.77 -8.91 0.79
C LYS A 38 -37.48 -7.70 1.42
N ASP A 39 -38.20 -7.93 2.51
CA ASP A 39 -38.67 -6.88 3.42
C ASP A 39 -37.68 -6.74 4.61
N ALA A 40 -37.79 -5.65 5.37
CA ALA A 40 -36.94 -5.37 6.53
C ALA A 40 -36.98 -6.49 7.58
N GLY A 41 -38.14 -7.15 7.75
CA GLY A 41 -38.30 -8.26 8.68
C GLY A 41 -37.48 -9.51 8.36
N ASP A 42 -37.15 -9.75 7.08
CA ASP A 42 -36.43 -10.94 6.60
C ASP A 42 -34.97 -10.64 6.21
N ALA A 43 -34.53 -9.40 6.38
CA ALA A 43 -33.21 -8.93 5.98
C ALA A 43 -32.11 -9.46 6.91
N THR A 44 -31.08 -10.06 6.32
CA THR A 44 -29.87 -10.47 7.03
C THR A 44 -28.92 -9.28 7.22
N PRO A 45 -27.93 -9.35 8.13
CA PRO A 45 -26.91 -8.31 8.25
C PRO A 45 -26.18 -8.02 6.93
N HIS A 46 -25.94 -9.05 6.12
CA HIS A 46 -25.34 -8.88 4.80
C HIS A 46 -26.26 -8.15 3.81
N ASP A 47 -27.58 -8.40 3.87
CA ASP A 47 -28.54 -7.65 3.04
C ASP A 47 -28.51 -6.17 3.41
N TRP A 48 -28.47 -5.85 4.71
CA TRP A 48 -28.33 -4.47 5.20
C TRP A 48 -27.03 -3.80 4.73
N TYR A 49 -25.92 -4.53 4.69
CA TYR A 49 -24.68 -4.05 4.06
C TYR A 49 -24.88 -3.73 2.58
N MET A 50 -25.43 -4.66 1.81
CA MET A 50 -25.61 -4.48 0.37
C MET A 50 -26.51 -3.28 0.04
N VAL A 51 -27.62 -3.11 0.75
CA VAL A 51 -28.55 -1.99 0.50
C VAL A 51 -28.00 -0.65 0.97
N THR A 52 -27.25 -0.63 2.07
CA THR A 52 -26.58 0.60 2.55
C THR A 52 -25.50 1.02 1.55
N ALA A 53 -24.65 0.09 1.12
CA ALA A 53 -23.62 0.35 0.11
C ALA A 53 -24.22 0.83 -1.21
N ARG A 54 -25.30 0.20 -1.71
CA ARG A 54 -26.00 0.64 -2.93
C ARG A 54 -26.63 2.02 -2.79
N THR A 55 -27.23 2.31 -1.63
CA THR A 55 -27.82 3.64 -1.35
C THR A 55 -26.76 4.74 -1.42
N VAL A 56 -25.60 4.52 -0.82
CA VAL A 56 -24.46 5.46 -0.87
C VAL A 56 -23.87 5.53 -2.28
N ARG A 57 -23.75 4.40 -2.97
CA ARG A 57 -23.25 4.34 -4.35
C ARG A 57 -24.12 5.13 -5.32
N ASP A 58 -25.44 5.12 -5.16
CA ASP A 58 -26.32 5.91 -6.03
C ASP A 58 -25.99 7.41 -5.95
N LEU A 59 -25.73 7.93 -4.74
CA LEU A 59 -25.27 9.31 -4.55
C LEU A 59 -23.91 9.56 -5.21
N LEU A 60 -22.98 8.60 -5.07
CA LEU A 60 -21.66 8.68 -5.69
C LEU A 60 -21.71 8.72 -7.22
N VAL A 61 -22.61 7.96 -7.83
CA VAL A 61 -22.72 7.84 -9.30
C VAL A 61 -23.15 9.16 -9.92
N GLU A 62 -24.07 9.88 -9.27
CA GLU A 62 -24.51 11.20 -9.74
C GLU A 62 -23.30 12.16 -9.83
N THR A 63 -22.54 12.30 -8.75
CA THR A 63 -21.30 13.10 -8.75
C THR A 63 -20.25 12.56 -9.72
N TRP A 64 -20.11 11.23 -9.86
CA TRP A 64 -19.14 10.63 -10.76
C TRP A 64 -19.38 10.99 -12.22
N ILE A 65 -20.64 10.94 -12.65
CA ILE A 65 -21.02 11.36 -14.00
C ILE A 65 -20.70 12.84 -14.21
N ASP A 66 -20.99 13.69 -13.23
CA ASP A 66 -20.72 15.13 -13.32
C ASP A 66 -19.21 15.45 -13.30
N SER A 67 -18.42 14.72 -12.52
CA SER A 67 -16.95 14.81 -12.50
C SER A 67 -16.36 14.47 -13.88
N LEU A 68 -16.86 13.39 -14.50
CA LEU A 68 -16.46 13.00 -15.85
C LEU A 68 -16.81 14.07 -16.87
N ARG A 69 -18.05 14.60 -16.84
CA ARG A 69 -18.50 15.69 -17.71
C ARG A 69 -17.67 16.94 -17.52
N GLN A 70 -17.32 17.31 -16.29
CA GLN A 70 -16.53 18.50 -16.00
C GLN A 70 -15.10 18.40 -16.54
N ALA A 71 -14.42 17.28 -16.28
CA ALA A 71 -13.09 17.04 -16.84
C ALA A 71 -13.11 16.98 -18.37
N ASP A 72 -14.21 16.48 -18.92
CA ASP A 72 -14.50 16.46 -20.35
C ASP A 72 -14.73 17.88 -20.92
N HIS A 73 -15.52 18.72 -20.27
CA HIS A 73 -15.85 20.09 -20.73
C HIS A 73 -14.65 21.03 -20.63
N SER A 74 -13.81 20.87 -19.61
CA SER A 74 -12.61 21.68 -19.40
C SER A 74 -11.41 21.23 -20.25
N ASP A 75 -11.57 20.16 -21.04
CA ASP A 75 -10.48 19.56 -21.84
C ASP A 75 -9.22 19.29 -20.99
N ALA A 76 -9.42 18.89 -19.74
CA ALA A 76 -8.37 18.79 -18.75
C ALA A 76 -7.38 17.65 -19.07
N LYS A 77 -6.09 17.90 -18.80
CA LYS A 77 -5.08 16.85 -18.79
C LYS A 77 -5.43 15.81 -17.72
N ARG A 78 -5.36 14.52 -18.07
CA ARG A 78 -5.75 13.41 -17.19
C ARG A 78 -4.54 12.63 -16.71
N ILE A 79 -4.64 12.17 -15.46
CA ILE A 79 -3.63 11.32 -14.85
C ILE A 79 -4.09 9.87 -14.89
N TYR A 80 -3.23 8.98 -15.35
CA TYR A 80 -3.44 7.54 -15.30
C TYR A 80 -2.34 6.91 -14.45
N TYR A 81 -2.73 6.37 -13.31
CA TYR A 81 -1.82 5.77 -12.33
C TYR A 81 -1.83 4.26 -12.49
N LEU A 82 -0.77 3.70 -13.09
CA LEU A 82 -0.66 2.26 -13.35
C LEU A 82 -0.01 1.59 -12.15
N SER A 83 -0.75 0.73 -11.46
CA SER A 83 -0.23 -0.03 -10.32
C SER A 83 -0.78 -1.45 -10.30
N LEU A 84 0.11 -2.40 -10.01
CA LEU A 84 -0.25 -3.81 -9.91
C LEU A 84 -1.09 -4.10 -8.65
N GLU A 85 -1.10 -3.20 -7.66
CA GLU A 85 -1.89 -3.32 -6.44
C GLU A 85 -2.59 -2.02 -6.03
N PHE A 86 -3.81 -2.15 -5.48
CA PHE A 86 -4.56 -1.09 -4.83
C PHE A 86 -5.14 -1.61 -3.50
N LEU A 87 -4.50 -1.27 -2.38
CA LEU A 87 -4.95 -1.73 -1.06
C LEU A 87 -5.99 -0.75 -0.49
N ILE A 88 -7.19 -0.71 -1.08
CA ILE A 88 -8.21 0.31 -0.77
C ILE A 88 -8.88 0.14 0.61
N GLY A 89 -8.97 -1.10 1.10
CA GLY A 89 -9.70 -1.45 2.31
C GLY A 89 -11.22 -1.53 2.11
N ARG A 90 -11.95 -1.65 3.22
CA ARG A 90 -13.42 -1.52 3.24
C ARG A 90 -13.86 -0.14 2.77
N SER A 91 -14.91 -0.07 1.95
CA SER A 91 -15.36 1.15 1.28
C SER A 91 -16.56 1.81 1.95
N LEU A 92 -17.40 1.08 2.70
CA LEU A 92 -18.66 1.63 3.22
C LEU A 92 -18.45 2.86 4.11
N LYS A 93 -17.64 2.72 5.17
CA LYS A 93 -17.38 3.84 6.09
C LYS A 93 -16.70 5.01 5.38
N ALA A 94 -15.73 4.70 4.51
CA ALA A 94 -15.00 5.73 3.78
C ALA A 94 -15.91 6.52 2.84
N ASN A 95 -16.79 5.83 2.12
CA ASN A 95 -17.70 6.46 1.17
C ASN A 95 -18.80 7.25 1.88
N VAL A 96 -19.38 6.72 2.95
CA VAL A 96 -20.36 7.44 3.78
C VAL A 96 -19.75 8.71 4.37
N LEU A 97 -18.50 8.62 4.86
CA LEU A 97 -17.76 9.76 5.41
C LEU A 97 -17.43 10.80 4.33
N SER A 98 -16.87 10.37 3.20
CA SER A 98 -16.45 11.26 2.11
C SER A 98 -17.63 11.92 1.39
N THR A 99 -18.82 11.32 1.41
CA THR A 99 -20.05 11.92 0.84
C THR A 99 -20.76 12.89 1.79
N GLY A 100 -20.32 13.00 3.05
CA GLY A 100 -20.95 13.90 4.02
C GLY A 100 -22.31 13.42 4.55
N VAL A 101 -22.70 12.19 4.28
CA VAL A 101 -24.02 11.63 4.66
C VAL A 101 -23.98 10.72 5.88
N LEU A 102 -22.88 10.75 6.65
CA LEU A 102 -22.68 9.88 7.81
C LEU A 102 -23.82 9.98 8.84
N ASP A 103 -24.09 11.18 9.33
CA ASP A 103 -25.09 11.37 10.39
C ASP A 103 -26.49 11.00 9.92
N VAL A 104 -26.85 11.37 8.69
CA VAL A 104 -28.15 11.04 8.07
C VAL A 104 -28.29 9.54 7.87
N THR A 105 -27.24 8.85 7.43
CA THR A 105 -27.23 7.39 7.23
C THR A 105 -27.36 6.66 8.56
N CYS A 106 -26.61 7.07 9.59
CA CYS A 106 -26.70 6.52 10.94
C CYS A 106 -28.11 6.71 11.52
N ALA A 107 -28.69 7.91 11.40
CA ALA A 107 -30.05 8.18 11.87
C ALA A 107 -31.11 7.34 11.12
N ALA A 108 -30.96 7.20 9.80
CA ALA A 108 -31.86 6.39 8.99
C ALA A 108 -31.81 4.90 9.37
N LEU A 109 -30.61 4.35 9.54
CA LEU A 109 -30.39 2.97 9.97
C LEU A 109 -30.91 2.73 11.39
N ALA A 110 -30.70 3.66 12.31
CA ALA A 110 -31.14 3.53 13.70
C ALA A 110 -32.67 3.40 13.82
N VAL A 111 -33.43 4.14 13.01
CA VAL A 111 -34.90 4.02 12.95
C VAL A 111 -35.34 2.64 12.45
N LEU A 112 -34.53 2.00 11.60
CA LEU A 112 -34.73 0.64 11.09
C LEU A 112 -34.13 -0.43 12.02
N GLY A 113 -33.66 -0.04 13.22
CA GLY A 113 -33.05 -0.93 14.21
C GLY A 113 -31.67 -1.46 13.81
N GLN A 114 -30.97 -0.76 12.91
CA GLN A 114 -29.66 -1.14 12.41
C GLN A 114 -28.55 -0.20 12.91
N ASP A 115 -27.33 -0.74 13.00
CA ASP A 115 -26.13 0.00 13.38
C ASP A 115 -25.09 -0.04 12.23
N LEU A 116 -24.56 1.14 11.87
CA LEU A 116 -23.64 1.25 10.74
C LEU A 116 -22.33 0.51 10.99
N ASP A 117 -21.82 0.51 12.22
CA ASP A 117 -20.57 -0.18 12.56
C ASP A 117 -20.73 -1.70 12.44
N ALA A 118 -21.82 -2.25 12.95
CA ALA A 118 -22.16 -3.67 12.79
C ALA A 118 -22.38 -4.06 11.32
N ILE A 119 -23.02 -3.20 10.53
CA ILE A 119 -23.19 -3.39 9.08
C ILE A 119 -21.84 -3.38 8.36
N ALA A 120 -20.96 -2.42 8.68
CA ALA A 120 -19.64 -2.31 8.06
C ALA A 120 -18.75 -3.52 8.32
N GLU A 121 -18.96 -4.26 9.41
CA GLU A 121 -18.25 -5.53 9.65
C GLU A 121 -18.63 -6.65 8.68
N GLN A 122 -19.76 -6.54 7.99
CA GLN A 122 -20.16 -7.51 6.95
C GLN A 122 -19.41 -7.29 5.63
N GLU A 123 -18.77 -6.14 5.44
CA GLU A 123 -18.01 -5.84 4.22
C GLU A 123 -16.73 -6.68 4.17
N PRO A 124 -16.49 -7.46 3.10
CA PRO A 124 -15.19 -8.08 2.89
C PRO A 124 -14.14 -7.02 2.52
N GLU A 125 -12.90 -7.24 2.93
CA GLU A 125 -11.77 -6.41 2.47
C GLU A 125 -11.60 -6.62 0.96
N ALA A 126 -11.45 -5.53 0.19
CA ALA A 126 -11.17 -5.65 -1.23
C ALA A 126 -9.74 -6.17 -1.44
N ALA A 127 -9.63 -7.40 -1.95
CA ALA A 127 -8.38 -8.14 -2.11
C ALA A 127 -7.57 -7.68 -3.34
N LEU A 128 -7.36 -6.37 -3.49
CA LEU A 128 -6.77 -5.77 -4.69
C LEU A 128 -5.30 -5.36 -4.51
N GLY A 129 -4.74 -5.58 -3.32
CA GLY A 129 -3.36 -5.22 -3.01
C GLY A 129 -2.83 -5.94 -1.78
N ASN A 130 -1.56 -5.73 -1.46
CA ASN A 130 -0.89 -6.35 -0.32
C ASN A 130 -0.12 -5.32 0.53
N GLY A 131 0.73 -4.51 -0.11
CA GLY A 131 1.78 -3.77 0.58
C GLY A 131 1.54 -2.26 0.75
N GLY A 132 2.62 -1.59 1.15
CA GLY A 132 2.68 -0.13 1.23
C GLY A 132 2.57 0.55 -0.14
N LEU A 133 2.99 -0.11 -1.23
CA LEU A 133 2.89 0.37 -2.60
C LEU A 133 1.41 0.52 -3.01
N GLY A 134 0.61 -0.52 -2.81
CA GLY A 134 -0.82 -0.51 -3.11
C GLY A 134 -1.60 0.41 -2.16
N ARG A 135 -1.15 0.56 -0.92
CA ARG A 135 -1.77 1.50 0.01
C ARG A 135 -1.49 2.95 -0.35
N LEU A 136 -0.29 3.25 -0.85
CA LEU A 136 0.06 4.56 -1.40
C LEU A 136 -0.79 4.87 -2.63
N ALA A 137 -0.89 3.92 -3.57
CA ALA A 137 -1.74 4.07 -4.75
C ALA A 137 -3.19 4.42 -4.36
N ALA A 138 -3.76 3.68 -3.40
CA ALA A 138 -5.09 3.97 -2.88
C ALA A 138 -5.21 5.34 -2.19
N CYS A 139 -4.21 5.79 -1.42
CA CYS A 139 -4.17 7.14 -0.86
C CYS A 139 -4.11 8.20 -1.98
N PHE A 140 -3.36 7.96 -3.06
CA PHE A 140 -3.22 8.92 -4.15
C PHE A 140 -4.49 9.07 -4.96
N ILE A 141 -5.25 8.00 -5.24
CA ILE A 141 -6.54 8.14 -5.93
C ILE A 141 -7.54 8.95 -5.08
N ASP A 142 -7.60 8.67 -3.77
CA ASP A 142 -8.42 9.43 -2.80
C ASP A 142 -8.01 10.91 -2.73
N SER A 143 -6.70 11.20 -2.65
CA SER A 143 -6.18 12.57 -2.64
C SER A 143 -6.40 13.29 -3.96
N MET A 144 -6.17 12.64 -5.12
CA MET A 144 -6.47 13.23 -6.43
C MET A 144 -7.95 13.63 -6.52
N ALA A 145 -8.86 12.79 -6.01
CA ALA A 145 -10.28 13.14 -6.00
C ALA A 145 -10.55 14.31 -5.03
N THR A 146 -9.95 14.30 -3.85
CA THR A 146 -10.13 15.35 -2.84
C THR A 146 -9.63 16.72 -3.31
N VAL A 147 -8.49 16.77 -4.02
CA VAL A 147 -7.91 18.02 -4.54
C VAL A 147 -8.40 18.37 -5.97
N GLY A 148 -9.38 17.65 -6.51
CA GLY A 148 -10.00 17.96 -7.81
C GLY A 148 -9.13 17.65 -9.04
N ILE A 149 -8.11 16.80 -8.89
CA ILE A 149 -7.26 16.34 -9.99
C ILE A 149 -7.97 15.19 -10.73
N PRO A 150 -8.27 15.33 -12.04
CA PRO A 150 -8.94 14.30 -12.80
C PRO A 150 -7.97 13.13 -13.05
N GLY A 151 -8.22 12.03 -12.35
CA GLY A 151 -7.32 10.88 -12.30
C GLY A 151 -8.04 9.54 -12.40
N MET A 152 -7.34 8.53 -12.89
CA MET A 152 -7.80 7.14 -12.90
C MET A 152 -6.67 6.18 -12.52
N GLY A 153 -6.93 5.29 -11.57
CA GLY A 153 -6.06 4.15 -11.30
C GLY A 153 -6.34 3.01 -12.29
N TYR A 154 -5.31 2.32 -12.78
CA TYR A 154 -5.47 1.08 -13.52
C TYR A 154 -4.74 -0.07 -12.84
N GLY A 155 -5.44 -1.19 -12.68
CA GLY A 155 -4.91 -2.44 -12.11
C GLY A 155 -5.64 -3.68 -12.62
N ILE A 156 -5.48 -4.80 -11.93
CA ILE A 156 -6.12 -6.09 -12.25
C ILE A 156 -7.25 -6.37 -11.25
N HIS A 157 -8.35 -6.94 -11.73
CA HIS A 157 -9.47 -7.38 -10.89
C HIS A 157 -9.17 -8.75 -10.27
N TYR A 158 -8.36 -8.77 -9.21
CA TYR A 158 -7.96 -10.05 -8.60
C TYR A 158 -9.12 -10.75 -7.90
N HIS A 159 -9.38 -12.00 -8.25
CA HIS A 159 -10.46 -12.77 -7.64
C HIS A 159 -10.15 -13.21 -6.19
N HIS A 160 -8.88 -13.50 -5.90
CA HIS A 160 -8.45 -14.10 -4.63
C HIS A 160 -7.37 -13.31 -3.90
N GLY A 161 -7.07 -12.09 -4.35
CA GLY A 161 -6.00 -11.24 -3.83
C GLY A 161 -4.66 -11.93 -3.75
N MET A 162 -3.87 -11.66 -2.71
CA MET A 162 -2.63 -12.41 -2.47
C MET A 162 -2.93 -13.71 -1.71
N PHE A 163 -3.46 -13.59 -0.49
CA PHE A 163 -4.04 -14.65 0.34
C PHE A 163 -4.54 -14.06 1.67
N GLY A 164 -5.57 -14.67 2.25
CA GLY A 164 -5.94 -14.53 3.66
C GLY A 164 -4.99 -15.32 4.55
N GLN A 165 -4.58 -14.73 5.67
CA GLN A 165 -3.63 -15.36 6.60
C GLN A 165 -4.38 -16.02 7.77
N VAL A 166 -4.14 -17.31 7.99
CA VAL A 166 -4.53 -18.00 9.21
C VAL A 166 -3.28 -18.43 9.96
N ILE A 167 -3.32 -18.40 11.30
CA ILE A 167 -2.25 -18.94 12.14
C ILE A 167 -2.72 -20.29 12.70
N GLU A 168 -2.11 -21.37 12.24
CA GLU A 168 -2.39 -22.73 12.69
C GLU A 168 -1.16 -23.31 13.38
N ASN A 169 -1.31 -23.75 14.62
CA ASN A 169 -0.21 -24.26 15.44
C ASN A 169 1.01 -23.33 15.50
N GLY A 170 0.79 -22.01 15.46
CA GLY A 170 1.84 -20.98 15.45
C GLY A 170 2.44 -20.68 14.07
N GLU A 171 1.98 -21.33 13.00
CA GLU A 171 2.48 -21.14 11.63
C GLU A 171 1.50 -20.39 10.76
N GLN A 172 2.02 -19.57 9.84
CA GLN A 172 1.22 -18.99 8.78
C GLN A 172 0.74 -20.07 7.79
N ARG A 173 -0.56 -20.07 7.54
CA ARG A 173 -1.22 -20.79 6.44
C ARG A 173 -1.91 -19.78 5.52
N GLU A 174 -1.68 -19.96 4.23
CA GLU A 174 -2.30 -19.15 3.17
C GLU A 174 -3.65 -19.74 2.76
N MET A 175 -4.70 -18.93 2.80
CA MET A 175 -6.04 -19.26 2.31
C MET A 175 -6.42 -18.30 1.17
N PRO A 176 -7.20 -18.74 0.16
CA PRO A 176 -7.68 -17.80 -0.86
C PRO A 176 -8.64 -16.78 -0.24
N GLU A 177 -8.53 -15.51 -0.64
CA GLU A 177 -9.54 -14.52 -0.26
C GLU A 177 -10.80 -14.73 -1.10
N ASN A 178 -11.97 -14.58 -0.47
CA ASN A 178 -13.28 -14.83 -1.09
C ASN A 178 -14.14 -13.55 -1.12
N TRP A 179 -13.51 -12.41 -1.35
CA TRP A 179 -14.15 -11.10 -1.26
C TRP A 179 -15.25 -10.86 -2.30
N LEU A 180 -15.18 -11.55 -3.45
CA LEU A 180 -16.19 -11.50 -4.51
C LEU A 180 -17.27 -12.58 -4.40
N ALA A 181 -17.19 -13.49 -3.42
CA ALA A 181 -18.07 -14.66 -3.35
C ALA A 181 -19.57 -14.32 -3.21
N ARG A 182 -19.90 -13.12 -2.71
CA ARG A 182 -21.27 -12.60 -2.58
C ARG A 182 -21.50 -11.34 -3.44
N GLY A 183 -20.65 -11.16 -4.45
CA GLY A 183 -20.58 -9.94 -5.25
C GLY A 183 -19.97 -8.77 -4.49
N ASN A 184 -19.76 -7.66 -5.20
CA ASN A 184 -19.28 -6.41 -4.63
C ASN A 184 -20.26 -5.29 -5.02
N PRO A 185 -20.90 -4.61 -4.04
CA PRO A 185 -21.88 -3.58 -4.35
C PRO A 185 -21.25 -2.32 -4.97
N TRP A 186 -19.94 -2.11 -4.89
CA TRP A 186 -19.28 -0.87 -5.33
C TRP A 186 -18.87 -0.84 -6.80
N GLU A 187 -18.70 -2.01 -7.42
CA GLU A 187 -18.16 -2.10 -8.77
C GLU A 187 -19.24 -2.00 -9.86
N PHE A 188 -18.83 -1.49 -11.02
CA PHE A 188 -19.61 -1.50 -12.26
C PHE A 188 -18.86 -2.28 -13.32
N ALA A 189 -19.39 -3.45 -13.70
CA ALA A 189 -18.91 -4.16 -14.88
C ALA A 189 -19.14 -3.32 -16.16
N ARG A 190 -18.15 -3.29 -17.04
CA ARG A 190 -18.16 -2.58 -18.34
C ARG A 190 -17.86 -3.56 -19.48
N PRO A 191 -18.76 -4.52 -19.78
CA PRO A 191 -18.54 -5.50 -20.85
C PRO A 191 -18.34 -4.86 -22.23
N GLU A 192 -18.83 -3.63 -22.44
CA GLU A 192 -18.60 -2.83 -23.65
C GLU A 192 -17.18 -2.27 -23.77
N VAL A 193 -16.40 -2.29 -22.70
CA VAL A 193 -14.97 -1.95 -22.69
C VAL A 193 -14.17 -3.24 -22.59
N ALA A 194 -13.94 -3.82 -23.76
CA ALA A 194 -13.21 -5.08 -23.92
C ALA A 194 -12.08 -4.91 -24.94
N TYR A 195 -10.88 -5.39 -24.61
CA TYR A 195 -9.71 -5.32 -25.49
C TYR A 195 -9.05 -6.69 -25.66
N PRO A 196 -8.77 -7.14 -26.90
CA PRO A 196 -7.94 -8.31 -27.12
C PRO A 196 -6.48 -7.99 -26.80
N ILE A 197 -5.88 -8.80 -25.94
CA ILE A 197 -4.48 -8.73 -25.53
C ILE A 197 -3.79 -10.01 -25.99
N ARG A 198 -2.72 -9.86 -26.76
CA ARG A 198 -2.02 -10.97 -27.42
C ARG A 198 -0.81 -11.41 -26.62
N PHE A 199 -0.49 -12.69 -26.65
CA PHE A 199 0.78 -13.24 -26.20
C PHE A 199 1.35 -14.24 -27.22
N GLY A 200 2.66 -14.32 -27.33
CA GLY A 200 3.34 -15.20 -28.27
C GLY A 200 3.31 -14.68 -29.71
N GLY A 201 3.22 -15.58 -30.69
CA GLY A 201 3.21 -15.21 -32.10
C GLY A 201 4.59 -14.80 -32.63
N HIS A 202 4.61 -14.00 -33.70
CA HIS A 202 5.83 -13.57 -34.40
C HIS A 202 5.63 -12.24 -35.14
N THR A 203 6.72 -11.55 -35.47
CA THR A 203 6.67 -10.31 -36.26
C THR A 203 6.82 -10.60 -37.75
N VAL A 204 6.02 -9.93 -38.58
CA VAL A 204 6.06 -9.97 -40.04
C VAL A 204 6.47 -8.59 -40.56
N GLU A 205 7.47 -8.54 -41.43
CA GLU A 205 7.83 -7.32 -42.16
C GLU A 205 7.06 -7.20 -43.46
N TYR A 206 6.55 -6.00 -43.74
CA TYR A 206 5.86 -5.69 -45.00
C TYR A 206 6.15 -4.25 -45.43
N ARG A 207 5.78 -3.91 -46.66
CA ARG A 207 5.82 -2.52 -47.14
C ARG A 207 4.40 -1.96 -47.21
N ASP A 208 4.21 -0.74 -46.69
CA ASP A 208 2.93 -0.05 -46.82
C ASP A 208 2.73 0.50 -48.25
N GLN A 209 1.60 1.19 -48.47
CA GLN A 209 1.23 1.75 -49.77
C GLN A 209 2.25 2.79 -50.29
N ASP A 210 3.01 3.42 -49.39
CA ASP A 210 4.06 4.38 -49.71
C ASP A 210 5.45 3.72 -49.83
N GLY A 211 5.51 2.39 -49.78
CA GLY A 211 6.75 1.61 -49.86
C GLY A 211 7.59 1.63 -48.58
N ARG A 212 7.11 2.18 -47.47
CA ARG A 212 7.87 2.27 -46.21
C ARG A 212 7.86 0.90 -45.50
N PRO A 213 8.98 0.47 -44.91
CA PRO A 213 9.02 -0.77 -44.14
C PRO A 213 8.15 -0.62 -42.89
N ARG A 214 7.28 -1.61 -42.68
CA ARG A 214 6.39 -1.72 -41.53
C ARG A 214 6.51 -3.11 -40.93
N ARG A 215 6.11 -3.22 -39.67
CA ARG A 215 6.06 -4.47 -38.92
C ARG A 215 4.66 -4.71 -38.42
N HIS A 216 4.24 -5.96 -38.45
CA HIS A 216 2.99 -6.40 -37.88
C HIS A 216 3.22 -7.62 -36.99
N TRP A 217 2.56 -7.66 -35.83
CA TRP A 217 2.65 -8.79 -34.91
C TRP A 217 1.48 -9.73 -35.19
N GLU A 218 1.73 -11.00 -35.50
CA GLU A 218 0.73 -12.00 -35.89
C GLU A 218 0.84 -13.31 -35.11
N GLY A 219 -0.27 -14.06 -35.03
CA GLY A 219 -0.37 -15.35 -34.34
C GLY A 219 -0.44 -15.22 -32.82
N GLY A 220 -0.11 -16.31 -32.12
CA GLY A 220 -0.15 -16.35 -30.65
C GLY A 220 -1.53 -16.64 -30.07
N GLU A 221 -1.66 -16.42 -28.77
CA GLU A 221 -2.91 -16.53 -28.00
C GLU A 221 -3.50 -15.13 -27.73
N GLU A 222 -4.83 -15.04 -27.63
CA GLU A 222 -5.54 -13.80 -27.29
C GLU A 222 -6.42 -13.98 -26.05
N VAL A 223 -6.23 -13.08 -25.09
CA VAL A 223 -7.02 -12.94 -23.86
C VAL A 223 -7.82 -11.63 -23.96
N ILE A 224 -9.08 -11.65 -23.55
CA ILE A 224 -9.92 -10.46 -23.55
C ILE A 224 -9.85 -9.78 -22.19
N ALA A 225 -9.32 -8.55 -22.16
CA ALA A 225 -9.36 -7.70 -20.98
C ALA A 225 -10.72 -6.99 -20.90
N THR A 226 -11.49 -7.23 -19.84
CA THR A 226 -12.78 -6.57 -19.59
C THR A 226 -12.71 -5.66 -18.37
N ALA A 227 -13.32 -4.47 -18.45
CA ALA A 227 -13.18 -3.47 -17.38
C ALA A 227 -14.24 -3.61 -16.28
N TYR A 228 -13.81 -3.35 -15.05
CA TYR A 228 -14.64 -3.05 -13.88
C TYR A 228 -14.26 -1.68 -13.32
N ASP A 229 -15.25 -0.81 -13.13
CA ASP A 229 -15.05 0.52 -12.56
C ASP A 229 -15.40 0.53 -11.08
N LEU A 230 -14.51 1.09 -10.26
CA LEU A 230 -14.70 1.33 -8.84
C LEU A 230 -14.58 2.84 -8.56
N PRO A 231 -15.71 3.54 -8.35
CA PRO A 231 -15.70 4.97 -8.07
C PRO A 231 -15.05 5.27 -6.71
N ILE A 232 -14.16 6.27 -6.69
CA ILE A 232 -13.43 6.71 -5.49
C ILE A 232 -13.77 8.19 -5.22
N PRO A 233 -14.60 8.50 -4.20
CA PRO A 233 -14.94 9.87 -3.87
C PRO A 233 -13.78 10.61 -3.21
N GLY A 234 -13.61 11.88 -3.58
CA GLY A 234 -12.88 12.84 -2.76
C GLY A 234 -13.69 13.23 -1.52
N PHE A 235 -13.04 13.77 -0.50
CA PHE A 235 -13.75 14.28 0.68
C PHE A 235 -14.70 15.44 0.32
N GLY A 236 -15.95 15.36 0.77
CA GLY A 236 -17.06 16.23 0.34
C GLY A 236 -17.75 15.77 -0.95
N ALA A 237 -17.27 14.70 -1.60
CA ALA A 237 -17.79 14.12 -2.84
C ALA A 237 -18.11 15.18 -3.91
N TRP A 238 -17.21 16.14 -4.10
CA TRP A 238 -17.26 17.12 -5.20
C TRP A 238 -16.69 16.55 -6.50
N THR A 239 -15.68 15.71 -6.36
CA THR A 239 -15.04 14.98 -7.46
C THR A 239 -15.00 13.51 -7.08
N VAL A 240 -15.39 12.66 -8.02
CA VAL A 240 -15.25 11.21 -7.91
C VAL A 240 -14.33 10.75 -9.02
N ASN A 241 -13.17 10.23 -8.63
CA ASN A 241 -12.25 9.55 -9.56
C ASN A 241 -12.62 8.07 -9.66
N ASN A 242 -11.84 7.31 -10.42
CA ASN A 242 -12.12 5.91 -10.68
C ASN A 242 -10.86 5.06 -10.54
N ILE A 243 -11.00 3.85 -10.02
CA ILE A 243 -10.06 2.77 -10.24
C ILE A 243 -10.70 1.82 -11.25
N ARG A 244 -10.04 1.63 -12.40
CA ARG A 244 -10.43 0.66 -13.41
C ARG A 244 -9.59 -0.60 -13.28
N LEU A 245 -10.27 -1.72 -13.11
CA LEU A 245 -9.67 -3.04 -12.91
C LEU A 245 -9.93 -3.90 -14.14
N TRP A 246 -8.90 -4.58 -14.64
CA TRP A 246 -8.99 -5.48 -15.78
C TRP A 246 -9.18 -6.92 -15.30
N ASP A 247 -10.28 -7.53 -15.71
CA ASP A 247 -10.52 -8.96 -15.57
C ASP A 247 -10.16 -9.66 -16.88
N ALA A 248 -9.54 -10.83 -16.78
CA ALA A 248 -9.06 -11.62 -17.91
C ALA A 248 -10.11 -12.66 -18.29
N LYS A 249 -10.64 -12.58 -19.51
CA LYS A 249 -11.62 -13.53 -20.06
C LYS A 249 -11.03 -14.29 -21.25
N ALA A 250 -11.45 -15.53 -21.39
CA ALA A 250 -11.13 -16.34 -22.56
C ALA A 250 -11.73 -15.75 -23.84
N SER A 251 -10.96 -15.71 -24.93
CA SER A 251 -11.49 -15.38 -26.27
C SER A 251 -12.42 -16.47 -26.81
N LYS A 252 -12.22 -17.73 -26.37
CA LYS A 252 -13.12 -18.87 -26.58
C LYS A 252 -13.38 -19.56 -25.24
N GLY A 253 -14.59 -19.40 -24.70
CA GLY A 253 -14.89 -19.85 -23.34
C GLY A 253 -15.12 -21.36 -23.17
N PHE A 254 -15.58 -22.07 -24.21
CA PHE A 254 -16.02 -23.47 -24.05
C PHE A 254 -16.01 -24.26 -25.38
N ASP A 255 -15.32 -25.40 -25.40
CA ASP A 255 -15.38 -26.35 -26.52
C ASP A 255 -16.49 -27.40 -26.28
N LEU A 256 -17.67 -27.13 -26.83
CA LEU A 256 -18.84 -28.02 -26.74
C LEU A 256 -18.58 -29.39 -27.38
N ALA A 257 -17.74 -29.48 -28.40
CA ALA A 257 -17.46 -30.74 -29.07
C ALA A 257 -16.59 -31.65 -28.20
N ARG A 258 -15.60 -31.11 -27.48
CA ARG A 258 -14.82 -31.85 -26.47
C ARG A 258 -15.70 -32.25 -25.28
N PHE A 259 -16.53 -31.34 -24.79
CA PHE A 259 -17.44 -31.63 -23.69
C PHE A 259 -18.40 -32.79 -24.01
N ASN A 260 -19.02 -32.76 -25.19
CA ASN A 260 -19.95 -33.82 -25.63
C ASN A 260 -19.26 -35.18 -25.83
N ARG A 261 -17.93 -35.22 -25.94
CA ARG A 261 -17.13 -36.46 -25.97
C ARG A 261 -16.69 -36.95 -24.58
N GLY A 262 -17.11 -36.27 -23.51
CA GLY A 262 -16.74 -36.59 -22.13
C GLY A 262 -15.38 -36.02 -21.70
N ASP A 263 -14.74 -35.20 -22.54
CA ASP A 263 -13.43 -34.60 -22.25
C ASP A 263 -13.60 -33.24 -21.57
N TYR A 264 -14.09 -33.27 -20.33
CA TYR A 264 -14.56 -32.07 -19.63
C TYR A 264 -13.44 -31.09 -19.26
N ILE A 265 -12.26 -31.59 -18.87
CA ILE A 265 -11.11 -30.75 -18.51
C ILE A 265 -10.61 -29.99 -19.75
N GLU A 266 -10.49 -30.71 -20.86
CA GLU A 266 -9.93 -30.17 -22.10
C GLU A 266 -10.91 -29.26 -22.84
N ALA A 267 -12.20 -29.33 -22.50
CA ALA A 267 -13.24 -28.42 -22.96
C ALA A 267 -13.15 -27.00 -22.36
N VAL A 268 -12.50 -26.85 -21.19
CA VAL A 268 -12.37 -25.58 -20.46
C VAL A 268 -10.92 -25.12 -20.27
N ARG A 269 -9.93 -25.92 -20.69
CA ARG A 269 -8.50 -25.66 -20.43
C ARG A 269 -8.01 -24.30 -20.94
N GLU A 270 -8.37 -23.93 -22.17
CA GLU A 270 -7.96 -22.66 -22.79
C GLU A 270 -8.55 -21.46 -22.02
N ALA A 271 -9.79 -21.59 -21.57
CA ALA A 271 -10.45 -20.57 -20.78
C ALA A 271 -9.79 -20.43 -19.40
N SER A 272 -9.55 -21.56 -18.71
CA SER A 272 -8.88 -21.56 -17.41
C SER A 272 -7.47 -20.96 -17.47
N ALA A 273 -6.70 -21.25 -18.52
CA ALA A 273 -5.36 -20.68 -18.69
C ALA A 273 -5.39 -19.16 -18.87
N SER A 274 -6.33 -18.64 -19.66
CA SER A 274 -6.51 -17.20 -19.89
C SER A 274 -6.95 -16.47 -18.61
N GLU A 275 -7.91 -17.04 -17.90
CA GLU A 275 -8.51 -16.46 -16.68
C GLU A 275 -7.56 -16.53 -15.48
N THR A 276 -6.48 -17.32 -15.55
CA THR A 276 -5.46 -17.43 -14.49
C THR A 276 -4.77 -16.09 -14.21
N ILE A 277 -4.66 -15.22 -15.22
CA ILE A 277 -4.02 -13.89 -15.10
C ILE A 277 -4.67 -13.03 -14.00
N ALA A 278 -5.99 -13.12 -13.81
CA ALA A 278 -6.73 -12.30 -12.84
C ALA A 278 -7.01 -13.03 -11.51
N GLN A 279 -6.41 -14.20 -11.24
CA GLN A 279 -6.76 -14.96 -10.03
C GLN A 279 -6.08 -14.41 -8.78
N VAL A 280 -4.76 -14.33 -8.78
CA VAL A 280 -3.95 -14.06 -7.58
C VAL A 280 -2.92 -12.95 -7.86
N LEU A 281 -2.76 -12.05 -6.90
CA LEU A 281 -1.73 -11.01 -6.88
C LEU A 281 -0.37 -11.61 -6.46
N TYR A 282 0.69 -11.30 -7.21
CA TYR A 282 2.05 -11.82 -6.97
C TYR A 282 2.10 -13.35 -6.86
N PRO A 283 1.74 -14.08 -7.94
CA PRO A 283 1.86 -15.53 -7.96
C PRO A 283 3.30 -15.95 -7.65
N ASP A 284 3.48 -17.10 -7.00
CA ASP A 284 4.80 -17.64 -6.67
C ASP A 284 5.64 -17.82 -7.94
N ASP A 285 6.73 -17.06 -8.03
CA ASP A 285 7.64 -17.01 -9.17
C ASP A 285 8.93 -17.80 -8.94
N SER A 286 8.95 -18.71 -7.95
CA SER A 286 10.03 -19.68 -7.78
C SER A 286 10.14 -20.66 -8.96
N THR A 287 9.05 -20.85 -9.71
CA THR A 287 8.98 -21.73 -10.90
C THR A 287 8.99 -20.94 -12.21
N SER A 288 9.34 -21.59 -13.33
CA SER A 288 9.29 -20.97 -14.66
C SER A 288 7.88 -20.56 -15.08
N GLN A 289 6.87 -21.35 -14.71
CA GLN A 289 5.46 -21.05 -14.98
C GLN A 289 4.97 -19.84 -14.17
N GLY A 290 5.37 -19.75 -12.90
CA GLY A 290 5.07 -18.59 -12.06
C GLY A 290 5.68 -17.29 -12.58
N LYS A 291 6.95 -17.33 -13.01
CA LYS A 291 7.63 -16.20 -13.68
C LYS A 291 6.89 -15.76 -14.94
N GLU A 292 6.49 -16.71 -15.78
CA GLU A 292 5.70 -16.42 -16.98
C GLU A 292 4.34 -15.79 -16.63
N LEU A 293 3.62 -16.31 -15.63
CA LEU A 293 2.33 -15.77 -15.23
C LEU A 293 2.46 -14.33 -14.72
N ARG A 294 3.44 -14.05 -13.86
CA ARG A 294 3.73 -12.68 -13.37
C ARG A 294 4.03 -11.72 -14.53
N PHE A 295 4.87 -12.14 -15.47
CA PHE A 295 5.16 -11.35 -16.67
C PHE A 295 3.94 -11.13 -17.56
N LYS A 296 3.08 -12.15 -17.70
CA LYS A 296 1.79 -12.02 -18.41
C LYS A 296 0.86 -11.03 -17.73
N GLN A 297 0.77 -11.03 -16.39
CA GLN A 297 0.00 -10.05 -15.63
C GLN A 297 0.47 -8.62 -15.91
N GLU A 298 1.78 -8.37 -15.81
CA GLU A 298 2.40 -7.06 -16.05
C GLU A 298 2.07 -6.52 -17.44
N TYR A 299 2.23 -7.34 -18.48
CA TYR A 299 1.87 -6.93 -19.83
C TYR A 299 0.37 -6.76 -20.02
N PHE A 300 -0.44 -7.70 -19.51
CA PHE A 300 -1.88 -7.72 -19.68
C PHE A 300 -2.52 -6.40 -19.26
N PHE A 301 -2.26 -5.96 -18.03
CA PHE A 301 -2.89 -4.76 -17.52
C PHE A 301 -2.32 -3.50 -18.15
N ALA A 302 -1.01 -3.45 -18.43
CA ALA A 302 -0.39 -2.31 -19.10
C ALA A 302 -0.95 -2.10 -20.51
N ALA A 303 -1.07 -3.17 -21.30
CA ALA A 303 -1.61 -3.13 -22.66
C ALA A 303 -3.10 -2.76 -22.68
N ALA A 304 -3.92 -3.37 -21.82
CA ALA A 304 -5.33 -3.02 -21.72
C ALA A 304 -5.54 -1.54 -21.33
N SER A 305 -4.74 -1.06 -20.39
CA SER A 305 -4.79 0.34 -19.93
C SER A 305 -4.40 1.32 -21.03
N LEU A 306 -3.32 1.07 -21.77
CA LEU A 306 -2.91 1.94 -22.87
C LEU A 306 -3.92 1.97 -24.01
N ARG A 307 -4.54 0.83 -24.34
CA ARG A 307 -5.65 0.79 -25.31
C ARG A 307 -6.84 1.64 -24.85
N ASP A 308 -7.21 1.60 -23.57
CA ASP A 308 -8.29 2.46 -23.05
C ASP A 308 -7.90 3.94 -23.04
N ILE A 309 -6.67 4.27 -22.65
CA ILE A 309 -6.13 5.64 -22.65
C ILE A 309 -6.17 6.22 -24.08
N LEU A 310 -5.64 5.51 -25.06
CA LEU A 310 -5.64 5.95 -26.45
C LEU A 310 -7.05 6.05 -27.02
N ARG A 311 -7.95 5.09 -26.73
CA ARG A 311 -9.36 5.18 -27.14
C ARG A 311 -10.02 6.44 -26.59
N ARG A 312 -9.85 6.72 -25.28
CA ARG A 312 -10.42 7.90 -24.63
C ARG A 312 -9.87 9.19 -25.22
N PHE A 313 -8.56 9.24 -25.47
CA PHE A 313 -7.90 10.37 -26.13
C PHE A 313 -8.46 10.58 -27.54
N LEU A 314 -8.48 9.54 -28.38
CA LEU A 314 -8.91 9.62 -29.78
C LEU A 314 -10.40 9.93 -29.96
N LYS A 315 -11.24 9.61 -28.97
CA LYS A 315 -12.65 10.04 -28.95
C LYS A 315 -12.80 11.57 -28.88
N ARG A 316 -11.78 12.27 -28.38
CA ARG A 316 -11.80 13.71 -28.04
C ARG A 316 -10.85 14.53 -28.90
N HIS A 317 -9.72 13.93 -29.26
CA HIS A 317 -8.60 14.56 -29.93
C HIS A 317 -8.27 13.75 -31.19
N GLY A 318 -8.04 14.43 -32.32
CA GLY A 318 -7.67 13.76 -33.57
C GLY A 318 -6.16 13.58 -33.76
N ASP A 319 -5.33 14.24 -32.95
CA ASP A 319 -3.89 14.36 -33.15
C ASP A 319 -3.10 13.76 -31.98
N LEU A 320 -2.40 12.66 -32.23
CA LEU A 320 -1.60 11.93 -31.23
C LEU A 320 -0.37 12.71 -30.76
N ALA A 321 0.13 13.69 -31.52
CA ALA A 321 1.23 14.54 -31.08
C ALA A 321 0.89 15.30 -29.79
N ARG A 322 -0.40 15.55 -29.55
CA ARG A 322 -0.93 16.21 -28.35
C ARG A 322 -1.16 15.27 -27.16
N LEU A 323 -0.86 13.98 -27.30
CA LEU A 323 -1.05 13.01 -26.21
C LEU A 323 -0.35 13.46 -24.91
N PRO A 324 0.92 13.90 -24.90
CA PRO A 324 1.61 14.34 -23.68
C PRO A 324 1.01 15.61 -23.03
N GLU A 325 0.28 16.42 -23.79
CA GLU A 325 -0.41 17.61 -23.29
C GLU A 325 -1.69 17.25 -22.51
N LYS A 326 -2.30 16.10 -22.83
CA LYS A 326 -3.62 15.69 -22.33
C LYS A 326 -3.61 14.43 -21.50
N VAL A 327 -2.49 13.69 -21.51
CA VAL A 327 -2.31 12.43 -20.82
C VAL A 327 -0.98 12.45 -20.09
N ALA A 328 -0.99 12.12 -18.80
CA ALA A 328 0.20 11.72 -18.06
C ALA A 328 -0.03 10.31 -17.50
N VAL A 329 0.96 9.43 -17.67
CA VAL A 329 0.93 8.07 -17.16
C VAL A 329 2.04 7.89 -16.12
N GLN A 330 1.64 7.59 -14.88
CA GLN A 330 2.58 7.29 -13.80
C GLN A 330 2.80 5.78 -13.71
N LEU A 331 4.06 5.37 -13.87
CA LEU A 331 4.54 4.01 -13.66
C LEU A 331 4.89 3.84 -12.17
N ASN A 332 4.04 3.12 -11.43
CA ASN A 332 4.25 2.86 -10.01
C ASN A 332 5.12 1.61 -9.83
N ASP A 333 6.41 1.83 -9.56
CA ASP A 333 7.47 0.81 -9.58
C ASP A 333 7.68 0.20 -10.99
N THR A 334 8.43 -0.89 -11.07
CA THR A 334 8.88 -1.52 -12.32
C THR A 334 7.84 -2.37 -13.03
N HIS A 335 6.80 -2.84 -12.34
CA HIS A 335 5.76 -3.70 -12.92
C HIS A 335 5.14 -3.17 -14.23
N PRO A 336 4.72 -1.89 -14.34
CA PRO A 336 4.16 -1.35 -15.58
C PRO A 336 5.22 -0.92 -16.62
N SER A 337 6.53 -1.18 -16.44
CA SER A 337 7.58 -0.68 -17.35
C SER A 337 7.41 -1.14 -18.79
N VAL A 338 6.75 -2.29 -19.01
CA VAL A 338 6.41 -2.80 -20.35
C VAL A 338 5.40 -1.90 -21.10
N ALA A 339 4.75 -0.95 -20.41
CA ALA A 339 3.95 0.11 -21.03
C ALA A 339 4.78 0.97 -22.00
N VAL A 340 6.08 1.16 -21.75
CA VAL A 340 6.98 1.94 -22.63
C VAL A 340 7.03 1.32 -24.04
N PRO A 341 7.46 0.05 -24.23
CA PRO A 341 7.47 -0.56 -25.55
C PRO A 341 6.06 -0.82 -26.11
N GLU A 342 5.03 -1.02 -25.27
CA GLU A 342 3.65 -1.17 -25.76
C GLU A 342 3.08 0.12 -26.34
N LEU A 343 3.31 1.29 -25.72
CA LEU A 343 2.89 2.56 -26.28
C LEU A 343 3.62 2.81 -27.62
N MET A 344 4.92 2.55 -27.67
CA MET A 344 5.69 2.60 -28.92
C MET A 344 5.10 1.70 -30.01
N ARG A 345 4.74 0.45 -29.66
CA ARG A 345 4.10 -0.49 -30.58
C ARG A 345 2.77 0.05 -31.11
N LEU A 346 1.89 0.55 -30.22
CA LEU A 346 0.59 1.12 -30.60
C LEU A 346 0.76 2.31 -31.54
N LEU A 347 1.66 3.24 -31.21
CA LEU A 347 1.91 4.43 -32.01
C LEU A 347 2.49 4.11 -33.40
N MET A 348 3.44 3.17 -33.48
CA MET A 348 4.12 2.85 -34.75
C MET A 348 3.36 1.85 -35.61
N ASP A 349 2.86 0.75 -35.02
CA ASP A 349 2.31 -0.37 -35.77
C ASP A 349 0.82 -0.14 -36.08
N GLU A 350 0.05 0.40 -35.13
CA GLU A 350 -1.40 0.64 -35.30
C GLU A 350 -1.67 2.06 -35.84
N HIS A 351 -1.00 3.09 -35.30
CA HIS A 351 -1.19 4.49 -35.71
C HIS A 351 -0.17 4.99 -36.75
N ARG A 352 0.78 4.15 -37.17
CA ARG A 352 1.71 4.39 -38.29
C ARG A 352 2.65 5.58 -38.11
N LEU A 353 2.86 6.05 -36.88
CA LEU A 353 3.80 7.13 -36.60
C LEU A 353 5.26 6.71 -36.87
N PRO A 354 6.12 7.64 -37.34
CA PRO A 354 7.56 7.41 -37.39
C PRO A 354 8.15 7.22 -35.98
N TRP A 355 9.28 6.51 -35.89
CA TRP A 355 9.95 6.22 -34.62
C TRP A 355 10.22 7.48 -33.77
N GLY A 356 10.79 8.53 -34.37
CA GLY A 356 11.17 9.75 -33.63
C GLY A 356 9.99 10.42 -32.95
N GLU A 357 8.90 10.62 -33.70
CA GLU A 357 7.66 11.20 -33.19
C GLU A 357 7.01 10.30 -32.12
N ALA A 358 6.93 8.99 -32.37
CA ALA A 358 6.41 8.04 -31.38
C ALA A 358 7.21 8.05 -30.07
N TRP A 359 8.54 8.15 -30.16
CA TRP A 359 9.43 8.17 -29.00
C TRP A 359 9.31 9.46 -28.19
N GLU A 360 9.20 10.61 -28.85
CA GLU A 360 8.93 11.90 -28.18
C GLU A 360 7.60 11.87 -27.43
N ILE A 361 6.54 11.37 -28.06
CA ILE A 361 5.23 11.18 -27.42
C ILE A 361 5.36 10.22 -26.22
N CYS A 362 6.05 9.09 -26.39
CA CYS A 362 6.23 8.09 -25.35
C CYS A 362 6.92 8.68 -24.11
N VAL A 363 8.09 9.30 -24.28
CA VAL A 363 8.85 9.90 -23.18
C VAL A 363 8.07 11.03 -22.51
N GLY A 364 7.39 11.88 -23.30
CA GLY A 364 6.56 12.97 -22.79
C GLY A 364 5.33 12.51 -22.01
N THR A 365 4.87 11.28 -22.22
CA THR A 365 3.68 10.72 -21.57
C THR A 365 4.01 10.05 -20.22
N PHE A 366 5.15 9.39 -20.10
CA PHE A 366 5.48 8.57 -18.92
C PHE A 366 6.34 9.26 -17.87
N ALA A 367 6.00 9.05 -16.60
CA ALA A 367 6.86 9.30 -15.44
C ALA A 367 6.98 8.03 -14.59
N TYR A 368 8.12 7.84 -13.91
CA TYR A 368 8.43 6.62 -13.15
C TYR A 368 8.73 6.90 -11.68
N THR A 369 8.04 6.21 -10.77
CA THR A 369 8.34 6.23 -9.34
C THR A 369 9.05 4.94 -8.94
N ASN A 370 10.22 5.05 -8.32
CA ASN A 370 10.96 3.92 -7.78
C ASN A 370 10.72 3.79 -6.26
N HIS A 371 10.47 2.57 -5.80
CA HIS A 371 10.18 2.24 -4.41
C HIS A 371 11.21 1.32 -3.73
N THR A 372 12.34 1.04 -4.38
CA THR A 372 13.35 0.12 -3.87
C THR A 372 14.77 0.50 -4.26
N LEU A 373 15.67 0.38 -3.29
CA LEU A 373 17.13 0.50 -3.48
C LEU A 373 17.82 -0.85 -3.60
N LEU A 374 17.14 -1.94 -3.23
CA LEU A 374 17.70 -3.28 -3.25
C LEU A 374 17.85 -3.74 -4.71
N PRO A 375 19.09 -3.97 -5.21
CA PRO A 375 19.31 -4.38 -6.59
C PRO A 375 18.54 -5.67 -6.96
N GLU A 376 18.39 -6.59 -6.02
CA GLU A 376 17.62 -7.83 -6.20
C GLU A 376 16.11 -7.62 -6.39
N ALA A 377 15.58 -6.45 -5.99
CA ALA A 377 14.19 -6.09 -6.14
C ALA A 377 13.91 -5.25 -7.39
N LEU A 378 14.95 -4.82 -8.13
CA LEU A 378 14.77 -4.18 -9.44
C LEU A 378 14.52 -5.26 -10.49
N GLU A 379 13.29 -5.27 -11.03
CA GLU A 379 12.85 -6.35 -11.92
C GLU A 379 13.72 -6.48 -13.18
N THR A 380 14.11 -7.71 -13.46
CA THR A 380 14.75 -8.09 -14.71
C THR A 380 14.13 -9.37 -15.25
N TRP A 381 13.95 -9.45 -16.56
CA TRP A 381 13.33 -10.60 -17.21
C TRP A 381 14.27 -11.21 -18.25
N PRO A 382 14.36 -12.54 -18.36
CA PRO A 382 15.13 -13.20 -19.42
C PRO A 382 14.69 -12.72 -20.80
N VAL A 383 15.66 -12.44 -21.67
CA VAL A 383 15.38 -12.10 -23.08
C VAL A 383 14.57 -13.20 -23.77
N ALA A 384 14.85 -14.48 -23.47
CA ALA A 384 14.10 -15.61 -24.01
C ALA A 384 12.61 -15.60 -23.63
N LEU A 385 12.25 -15.01 -22.48
CA LEU A 385 10.84 -14.86 -22.09
C LEU A 385 10.14 -13.81 -22.96
N PHE A 386 10.80 -12.68 -23.20
CA PHE A 386 10.34 -11.65 -24.13
C PHE A 386 10.22 -12.19 -25.56
N GLU A 387 11.22 -12.91 -26.05
CA GLU A 387 11.22 -13.48 -27.40
C GLU A 387 10.03 -14.41 -27.62
N ARG A 388 9.71 -15.23 -26.61
CA ARG A 388 8.59 -16.17 -26.68
C ARG A 388 7.23 -15.53 -26.50
N LEU A 389 7.09 -14.52 -25.64
CA LEU A 389 5.77 -13.97 -25.27
C LEU A 389 5.46 -12.62 -25.91
N LEU A 390 6.46 -11.77 -26.10
CA LEU A 390 6.34 -10.40 -26.58
C LEU A 390 7.43 -10.08 -27.63
N PRO A 391 7.49 -10.84 -28.75
CA PRO A 391 8.58 -10.73 -29.72
C PRO A 391 8.68 -9.31 -30.30
N ARG A 392 7.55 -8.67 -30.59
CA ARG A 392 7.53 -7.31 -31.12
C ARG A 392 8.06 -6.28 -30.12
N HIS A 393 7.75 -6.43 -28.84
CA HIS A 393 8.26 -5.55 -27.79
C HIS A 393 9.75 -5.70 -27.60
N LEU A 394 10.27 -6.93 -27.71
CA LEU A 394 11.71 -7.18 -27.65
C LEU A 394 12.47 -6.41 -28.74
N GLU A 395 11.96 -6.42 -29.98
CA GLU A 395 12.53 -5.64 -31.08
C GLU A 395 12.54 -4.14 -30.77
N ILE A 396 11.44 -3.63 -30.21
CA ILE A 396 11.33 -2.22 -29.81
C ILE A 396 12.32 -1.91 -28.69
N ILE A 397 12.46 -2.76 -27.69
CA ILE A 397 13.43 -2.59 -26.60
C ILE A 397 14.86 -2.59 -27.14
N TYR A 398 15.20 -3.47 -28.07
CA TYR A 398 16.51 -3.47 -28.71
C TYR A 398 16.77 -2.18 -29.49
N GLU A 399 15.78 -1.66 -30.21
CA GLU A 399 15.90 -0.41 -30.95
C GLU A 399 16.03 0.80 -30.01
N ILE A 400 15.27 0.84 -28.90
CA ILE A 400 15.45 1.85 -27.83
C ILE A 400 16.89 1.77 -27.30
N ASN A 401 17.36 0.57 -26.97
CA ASN A 401 18.69 0.36 -26.43
C ASN A 401 19.78 0.79 -27.41
N ALA A 402 19.68 0.41 -28.68
CA ALA A 402 20.67 0.75 -29.71
C ALA A 402 20.80 2.27 -29.86
N ARG A 403 19.68 2.98 -30.04
CA ARG A 403 19.66 4.45 -30.16
C ARG A 403 20.16 5.15 -28.91
N PHE A 404 19.77 4.66 -27.74
CA PHE A 404 20.22 5.21 -26.46
C PHE A 404 21.73 5.03 -26.27
N LEU A 405 22.26 3.85 -26.54
CA LEU A 405 23.70 3.59 -26.42
C LEU A 405 24.52 4.37 -27.45
N ASP A 406 23.97 4.61 -28.65
CA ASP A 406 24.61 5.49 -29.62
C ASP A 406 24.65 6.93 -29.11
N ASP A 407 23.57 7.47 -28.53
CA ASP A 407 23.61 8.80 -27.88
C ASP A 407 24.66 8.87 -26.77
N VAL A 408 24.73 7.83 -25.91
CA VAL A 408 25.75 7.75 -24.84
C VAL A 408 27.17 7.77 -25.42
N ARG A 409 27.45 7.02 -26.48
CA ARG A 409 28.77 7.00 -27.15
C ARG A 409 29.12 8.34 -27.79
N HIS A 410 28.14 9.05 -28.35
CA HIS A 410 28.35 10.38 -28.93
C HIS A 410 28.63 11.44 -27.85
N ARG A 411 27.92 11.39 -26.72
CA ARG A 411 28.06 12.35 -25.61
C ARG A 411 29.29 12.09 -24.73
N PHE A 412 29.71 10.83 -24.62
CA PHE A 412 30.83 10.38 -23.78
C PHE A 412 31.83 9.52 -24.59
N PRO A 413 32.53 10.12 -25.58
CA PRO A 413 33.46 9.38 -26.42
C PRO A 413 34.61 8.79 -25.59
N GLY A 414 34.89 7.50 -25.78
CA GLY A 414 35.95 6.76 -25.07
C GLY A 414 35.51 6.08 -23.77
N GLU A 415 34.34 6.40 -23.20
CA GLU A 415 33.81 5.75 -22.00
C GLU A 415 32.98 4.50 -22.34
N HIS A 416 33.60 3.50 -22.97
CA HIS A 416 32.90 2.28 -23.42
C HIS A 416 32.21 1.51 -22.29
N ASP A 417 32.77 1.53 -21.07
CA ASP A 417 32.18 0.90 -19.91
C ASP A 417 30.88 1.56 -19.44
N LEU A 418 30.74 2.87 -19.64
CA LEU A 418 29.51 3.59 -19.31
C LEU A 418 28.33 3.03 -20.10
N ALA A 419 28.50 2.86 -21.43
CA ALA A 419 27.49 2.29 -22.31
C ALA A 419 27.06 0.89 -21.84
N ARG A 420 28.00 0.04 -21.39
CA ARG A 420 27.69 -1.28 -20.82
C ARG A 420 26.85 -1.18 -19.55
N ARG A 421 27.23 -0.29 -18.62
CA ARG A 421 26.53 -0.12 -17.33
C ARG A 421 25.14 0.47 -17.48
N VAL A 422 24.87 1.32 -18.47
CA VAL A 422 23.55 1.95 -18.67
C VAL A 422 22.62 1.24 -19.65
N SER A 423 23.11 0.24 -20.39
CA SER A 423 22.30 -0.53 -21.36
C SER A 423 20.95 -1.02 -20.78
N LEU A 424 19.94 -1.20 -21.62
CA LEU A 424 18.68 -1.82 -21.22
C LEU A 424 18.81 -3.34 -21.11
N ILE A 425 19.87 -3.90 -21.68
CA ILE A 425 20.16 -5.33 -21.71
C ILE A 425 21.37 -5.60 -20.82
N ALA A 426 21.22 -6.51 -19.88
CA ALA A 426 22.33 -7.15 -19.19
C ALA A 426 22.77 -8.37 -20.01
N GLU A 427 24.05 -8.49 -20.33
CA GLU A 427 24.56 -9.54 -21.23
C GLU A 427 24.91 -10.85 -20.49
N GLU A 428 25.31 -10.77 -19.21
CA GLU A 428 25.81 -11.90 -18.42
C GLU A 428 25.10 -12.02 -17.06
N PRO A 429 25.02 -13.24 -16.49
CA PRO A 429 25.39 -14.54 -17.07
C PRO A 429 24.36 -15.07 -18.09
N GLU A 430 23.14 -14.54 -18.04
CA GLU A 430 22.06 -14.75 -19.01
C GLU A 430 21.62 -13.38 -19.52
N LYS A 431 21.23 -13.27 -20.79
CA LYS A 431 20.70 -12.02 -21.31
C LYS A 431 19.37 -11.67 -20.65
N ARG A 432 19.29 -10.50 -20.03
CA ARG A 432 18.09 -10.02 -19.33
C ARG A 432 17.76 -8.57 -19.68
N VAL A 433 16.48 -8.26 -19.78
CA VAL A 433 15.98 -6.89 -19.90
C VAL A 433 15.91 -6.27 -18.51
N ARG A 434 16.49 -5.07 -18.35
CA ARG A 434 16.50 -4.30 -17.11
C ARG A 434 15.32 -3.34 -17.06
N MET A 435 14.24 -3.73 -16.39
CA MET A 435 12.96 -3.00 -16.43
C MET A 435 13.08 -1.61 -15.81
N ALA A 436 13.84 -1.47 -14.72
CA ALA A 436 14.13 -0.18 -14.11
C ALA A 436 14.83 0.80 -15.07
N HIS A 437 15.76 0.30 -15.90
CA HIS A 437 16.45 1.14 -16.89
C HIS A 437 15.50 1.50 -18.05
N LEU A 438 14.65 0.56 -18.48
CA LEU A 438 13.64 0.79 -19.50
C LEU A 438 12.65 1.89 -19.07
N ALA A 439 12.12 1.81 -17.84
CA ALA A 439 11.25 2.84 -17.29
C ALA A 439 11.97 4.19 -17.16
N PHE A 440 13.21 4.20 -16.68
CA PHE A 440 14.00 5.42 -16.54
C PHE A 440 14.21 6.12 -17.89
N VAL A 441 14.66 5.38 -18.90
CA VAL A 441 14.96 5.92 -20.24
C VAL A 441 13.68 6.35 -20.96
N GLY A 442 12.60 5.59 -20.81
CA GLY A 442 11.28 5.86 -21.41
C GLY A 442 10.43 6.90 -20.70
N SER A 443 10.93 7.56 -19.65
CA SER A 443 10.19 8.56 -18.87
C SER A 443 10.85 9.94 -18.88
N HIS A 444 10.06 11.00 -18.87
CA HIS A 444 10.57 12.39 -18.77
C HIS A 444 10.97 12.78 -17.33
N LYS A 445 10.39 12.12 -16.32
CA LYS A 445 10.73 12.31 -14.90
C LYS A 445 10.78 10.97 -14.17
N VAL A 446 11.70 10.89 -13.22
CA VAL A 446 11.88 9.76 -12.32
C VAL A 446 11.88 10.29 -10.90
N ASN A 447 11.20 9.65 -9.96
CA ASN A 447 11.21 10.11 -8.58
C ASN A 447 11.44 8.99 -7.57
N GLY A 448 12.12 9.35 -6.48
CA GLY A 448 12.16 8.58 -5.25
C GLY A 448 11.06 9.02 -4.27
N VAL A 449 10.97 8.32 -3.15
CA VAL A 449 9.80 8.32 -2.26
C VAL A 449 10.09 8.83 -0.83
N ALA A 450 11.32 9.29 -0.61
CA ALA A 450 11.82 9.98 0.57
C ALA A 450 13.17 10.63 0.17
N ARG A 451 13.59 11.68 0.87
CA ARG A 451 14.81 12.42 0.47
C ARG A 451 16.06 11.53 0.47
N LEU A 452 16.33 10.82 1.58
CA LEU A 452 17.47 9.90 1.66
C LEU A 452 17.42 8.85 0.55
N HIS A 453 16.24 8.30 0.28
CA HIS A 453 16.05 7.34 -0.81
C HIS A 453 16.40 7.94 -2.17
N THR A 454 15.91 9.14 -2.48
CA THR A 454 16.26 9.84 -3.73
C THR A 454 17.75 10.11 -3.84
N ASP A 455 18.42 10.49 -2.75
CA ASP A 455 19.86 10.73 -2.76
C ASP A 455 20.64 9.43 -2.96
N LEU A 456 20.21 8.33 -2.34
CA LEU A 456 20.77 7.00 -2.56
C LEU A 456 20.50 6.47 -3.98
N MET A 457 19.37 6.81 -4.60
CA MET A 457 19.13 6.51 -6.02
C MET A 457 20.14 7.24 -6.92
N ARG A 458 20.38 8.53 -6.66
CA ARG A 458 21.33 9.36 -7.42
C ARG A 458 22.77 8.91 -7.24
N ALA A 459 23.15 8.50 -6.04
CA ALA A 459 24.52 8.07 -5.73
C ALA A 459 24.78 6.58 -6.04
N GLY A 460 23.74 5.75 -6.00
CA GLY A 460 23.82 4.30 -6.14
C GLY A 460 23.23 3.80 -7.46
N ILE A 461 22.04 3.18 -7.40
CA ILE A 461 21.44 2.36 -8.47
C ILE A 461 21.23 3.08 -9.81
N PHE A 462 21.11 4.41 -9.80
CA PHE A 462 20.92 5.22 -11.01
C PHE A 462 22.02 6.26 -11.21
N SER A 463 23.18 6.12 -10.57
CA SER A 463 24.29 7.09 -10.66
C SER A 463 24.72 7.42 -12.09
N ASP A 464 25.01 6.40 -12.91
CA ASP A 464 25.38 6.60 -14.31
C ASP A 464 24.22 7.22 -15.13
N LEU A 465 22.98 6.79 -14.89
CA LEU A 465 21.79 7.34 -15.56
C LEU A 465 21.51 8.80 -15.14
N HIS A 466 21.79 9.15 -13.88
CA HIS A 466 21.70 10.50 -13.36
C HIS A 466 22.77 11.41 -13.98
N ARG A 467 23.99 10.90 -14.18
CA ARG A 467 25.05 11.62 -14.94
C ARG A 467 24.60 11.92 -16.37
N LEU A 468 23.87 11.02 -17.01
CA LEU A 468 23.32 11.22 -18.35
C LEU A 468 22.12 12.17 -18.37
N PHE A 469 21.31 12.17 -17.31
CA PHE A 469 20.06 12.94 -17.21
C PHE A 469 19.94 13.63 -15.83
N PRO A 470 20.71 14.73 -15.59
CA PRO A 470 20.84 15.33 -14.27
C PRO A 470 19.51 15.84 -13.71
N ASP A 471 18.63 16.39 -14.55
CA ASP A 471 17.36 16.99 -14.10
C ASP A 471 16.19 15.99 -14.05
N ARG A 472 16.44 14.70 -14.32
CA ARG A 472 15.38 13.68 -14.42
C ARG A 472 14.94 13.15 -13.06
N ILE A 473 15.86 13.02 -12.10
CA ILE A 473 15.57 12.46 -10.78
C ILE A 473 15.10 13.57 -9.81
N VAL A 474 13.85 13.46 -9.35
CA VAL A 474 13.23 14.35 -8.34
C VAL A 474 12.85 13.58 -7.07
N ASN A 475 12.53 14.28 -5.98
CA ASN A 475 12.05 13.67 -4.74
C ASN A 475 10.56 13.93 -4.54
N ARG A 476 9.78 12.89 -4.22
CA ARG A 476 8.41 13.04 -3.72
C ARG A 476 8.24 12.16 -2.50
N THR A 477 8.44 12.74 -1.33
CA THR A 477 8.18 12.03 -0.07
C THR A 477 6.73 11.54 -0.06
N ASN A 478 6.52 10.27 0.30
CA ASN A 478 5.19 9.69 0.38
C ASN A 478 4.28 10.42 1.37
N GLY A 479 2.97 10.20 1.23
CA GLY A 479 1.97 10.68 2.17
C GLY A 479 0.82 9.70 2.36
N ILE A 480 -0.03 9.99 3.34
CA ILE A 480 -1.22 9.22 3.69
C ILE A 480 -2.46 10.11 3.69
N THR A 481 -3.62 9.53 3.36
CA THR A 481 -4.88 10.28 3.43
C THR A 481 -5.34 10.45 4.89
N PRO A 482 -5.54 11.68 5.39
CA PRO A 482 -6.08 11.91 6.74
C PRO A 482 -7.53 11.45 6.89
N ARG A 483 -8.29 11.30 5.80
CA ARG A 483 -9.69 10.85 5.85
C ARG A 483 -9.79 9.44 6.42
N ARG A 484 -9.00 8.51 5.89
CA ARG A 484 -9.02 7.13 6.39
C ARG A 484 -8.22 6.98 7.69
N TRP A 485 -7.02 7.53 7.73
CA TRP A 485 -6.05 7.21 8.77
C TRP A 485 -6.15 8.06 10.05
N LEU A 486 -7.02 9.06 10.07
CA LEU A 486 -7.36 9.82 11.28
C LEU A 486 -8.88 9.97 11.43
N ASN A 487 -9.56 10.60 10.44
CA ASN A 487 -10.99 10.92 10.54
C ASN A 487 -11.88 9.67 10.69
N GLN A 488 -11.64 8.62 9.90
CA GLN A 488 -12.37 7.35 9.99
C GLN A 488 -11.83 6.43 11.09
N ALA A 489 -10.51 6.22 11.13
CA ALA A 489 -9.90 5.24 12.04
C ALA A 489 -10.00 5.66 13.52
N ASN A 490 -9.98 6.97 13.80
CA ASN A 490 -9.96 7.51 15.14
C ASN A 490 -11.00 8.65 15.30
N PRO A 491 -12.30 8.32 15.28
CA PRO A 491 -13.37 9.32 15.30
C PRO A 491 -13.38 10.14 16.60
N GLY A 492 -12.98 9.54 17.72
CA GLY A 492 -12.90 10.22 19.01
C GLY A 492 -11.82 11.32 19.04
N LEU A 493 -10.57 10.99 18.66
CA LEU A 493 -9.52 11.99 18.49
C LEU A 493 -9.88 13.03 17.43
N SER A 494 -10.50 12.61 16.32
CA SER A 494 -10.93 13.51 15.25
C SER A 494 -11.98 14.51 15.73
N GLY A 495 -12.95 14.07 16.54
CA GLY A 495 -13.93 14.92 17.19
C GLY A 495 -13.29 15.93 18.14
N LEU A 496 -12.30 15.49 18.93
CA LEU A 496 -11.54 16.37 19.82
C LEU A 496 -10.77 17.45 19.05
N ILE A 497 -10.08 17.09 17.96
CA ILE A 497 -9.37 18.04 17.09
C ILE A 497 -10.38 19.02 16.49
N THR A 498 -11.47 18.52 15.90
CA THR A 498 -12.50 19.35 15.29
C THR A 498 -13.13 20.33 16.28
N ALA A 499 -13.37 19.92 17.54
CA ALA A 499 -13.91 20.80 18.57
C ALA A 499 -12.97 21.98 18.93
N ARG A 500 -11.66 21.83 18.72
CA ARG A 500 -10.66 22.85 19.04
C ARG A 500 -10.30 23.76 17.86
N ILE A 501 -10.15 23.19 16.65
CA ILE A 501 -9.60 23.93 15.49
C ILE A 501 -10.54 23.93 14.26
N GLY A 502 -11.74 23.35 14.38
CA GLY A 502 -12.73 23.25 13.30
C GLY A 502 -12.47 22.09 12.34
N GLU A 503 -13.20 22.03 11.22
CA GLU A 503 -13.16 20.86 10.32
C GLU A 503 -12.12 20.90 9.20
N ALA A 504 -11.55 22.07 8.90
CA ALA A 504 -10.76 22.19 7.67
C ALA A 504 -9.46 21.38 7.67
N TRP A 505 -9.01 20.86 8.83
CA TRP A 505 -7.87 19.94 8.90
C TRP A 505 -8.08 18.64 8.10
N LYS A 506 -9.34 18.24 7.85
CA LYS A 506 -9.69 17.04 7.09
C LYS A 506 -9.22 17.11 5.62
N THR A 507 -9.05 18.32 5.09
CA THR A 507 -8.57 18.60 3.72
C THR A 507 -7.32 19.48 3.68
N ASP A 508 -6.90 20.05 4.81
CA ASP A 508 -5.67 20.82 4.98
C ASP A 508 -4.95 20.41 6.27
N LEU A 509 -4.16 19.34 6.18
CA LEU A 509 -3.56 18.72 7.36
C LEU A 509 -2.53 19.62 8.06
N GLU A 510 -2.02 20.67 7.41
CA GLU A 510 -1.12 21.66 8.02
C GLU A 510 -1.78 22.40 9.20
N ARG A 511 -3.11 22.47 9.21
CA ARG A 511 -3.87 23.07 10.32
C ARG A 511 -3.70 22.34 11.64
N LEU A 512 -3.23 21.09 11.65
CA LEU A 512 -2.90 20.39 12.90
C LEU A 512 -1.85 21.14 13.74
N ARG A 513 -1.04 22.02 13.15
CA ARG A 513 -0.09 22.88 13.89
C ARG A 513 -0.78 23.78 14.92
N GLU A 514 -2.06 24.11 14.72
CA GLU A 514 -2.88 24.86 15.68
C GLU A 514 -3.07 24.12 17.02
N LEU A 515 -2.79 22.81 17.07
CA LEU A 515 -2.82 22.00 18.31
C LEU A 515 -1.56 22.19 19.17
N MET A 516 -0.47 22.75 18.65
CA MET A 516 0.81 22.84 19.38
C MET A 516 0.68 23.57 20.73
N PRO A 517 0.02 24.74 20.84
CA PRO A 517 -0.18 25.40 22.13
C PRO A 517 -1.03 24.58 23.09
N LEU A 518 -1.93 23.74 22.57
CA LEU A 518 -2.85 22.92 23.35
C LEU A 518 -2.13 21.76 24.06
N ALA A 519 -0.94 21.38 23.60
CA ALA A 519 -0.10 20.40 24.27
C ALA A 519 0.27 20.83 25.71
N GLU A 520 0.29 22.14 25.98
CA GLU A 520 0.55 22.70 27.31
C GLU A 520 -0.70 22.74 28.20
N GLU A 521 -1.89 22.55 27.65
CA GLU A 521 -3.15 22.56 28.40
C GLU A 521 -3.44 21.19 29.03
N GLU A 522 -3.50 21.15 30.37
CA GLU A 522 -3.79 19.93 31.14
C GLU A 522 -5.12 19.27 30.72
N GLY A 523 -6.18 20.06 30.53
CA GLY A 523 -7.48 19.54 30.10
C GLY A 523 -7.45 18.90 28.70
N PHE A 524 -6.64 19.42 27.80
CA PHE A 524 -6.49 18.84 26.46
C PHE A 524 -5.65 17.56 26.49
N ARG A 525 -4.56 17.54 27.26
CA ARG A 525 -3.77 16.32 27.51
C ARG A 525 -4.64 15.19 28.07
N ALA A 526 -5.43 15.50 29.10
CA ALA A 526 -6.35 14.53 29.71
C ALA A 526 -7.37 13.98 28.70
N ALA A 527 -7.93 14.84 27.84
CA ALA A 527 -8.87 14.42 26.80
C ALA A 527 -8.21 13.51 25.75
N VAL A 528 -7.01 13.86 25.26
CA VAL A 528 -6.27 13.02 24.30
C VAL A 528 -5.95 11.64 24.89
N MET A 529 -5.56 11.57 26.16
CA MET A 529 -5.29 10.28 26.81
C MET A 529 -6.55 9.45 27.06
N ALA A 530 -7.69 10.09 27.33
CA ALA A 530 -8.98 9.39 27.39
C ALA A 530 -9.32 8.73 26.06
N GLU A 531 -9.13 9.45 24.94
CA GLU A 531 -9.35 8.91 23.58
C GLU A 531 -8.38 7.78 23.25
N LYS A 532 -7.10 7.90 23.61
CA LYS A 532 -6.09 6.83 23.46
C LYS A 532 -6.50 5.58 24.24
N ARG A 533 -6.92 5.74 25.49
CA ARG A 533 -7.38 4.63 26.34
C ARG A 533 -8.62 3.96 25.74
N GLU A 534 -9.59 4.72 25.26
CA GLU A 534 -10.78 4.15 24.63
C GLU A 534 -10.42 3.35 23.37
N ALA A 535 -9.48 3.85 22.56
CA ALA A 535 -8.97 3.10 21.41
C ALA A 535 -8.32 1.76 21.81
N LYS A 536 -7.52 1.76 22.88
CA LYS A 536 -6.91 0.53 23.45
C LYS A 536 -7.96 -0.45 23.96
N GLU A 537 -8.99 0.04 24.62
CA GLU A 537 -10.13 -0.78 25.08
C GLU A 537 -10.92 -1.37 23.91
N ARG A 538 -11.17 -0.58 22.84
CA ARG A 538 -11.82 -1.07 21.61
C ARG A 538 -11.00 -2.16 20.94
N LEU A 539 -9.68 -1.97 20.81
CA LEU A 539 -8.79 -2.98 20.26
C LEU A 539 -8.77 -4.25 21.12
N SER A 540 -8.71 -4.09 22.45
CA SER A 540 -8.71 -5.21 23.40
C SER A 540 -9.99 -6.04 23.31
N ARG A 541 -11.16 -5.38 23.22
CA ARG A 541 -12.45 -6.06 23.00
C ARG A 541 -12.50 -6.81 21.68
N TRP A 542 -11.97 -6.21 20.61
CA TRP A 542 -11.94 -6.84 19.28
C TRP A 542 -11.01 -8.05 19.23
N LEU A 543 -9.87 -8.00 19.94
CA LEU A 543 -8.91 -9.11 20.03
C LEU A 543 -9.36 -10.21 21.00
N ALA A 544 -10.25 -9.95 21.95
CA ALA A 544 -10.64 -10.91 23.00
C ALA A 544 -11.12 -12.27 22.47
N HIS A 545 -11.68 -12.33 21.26
CA HIS A 545 -12.11 -13.58 20.61
C HIS A 545 -11.08 -14.19 19.65
N ARG A 546 -9.95 -13.52 19.45
CA ARG A 546 -8.90 -13.86 18.47
C ARG A 546 -7.59 -14.29 19.13
N ILE A 547 -7.41 -13.97 20.40
CA ILE A 547 -6.16 -14.23 21.15
C ILE A 547 -6.46 -14.84 22.51
N SER A 548 -5.44 -15.46 23.13
CA SER A 548 -5.57 -16.06 24.46
C SER A 548 -5.36 -15.02 25.57
N GLY A 549 -6.44 -14.65 26.25
CA GLY A 549 -6.43 -13.81 27.45
C GLY A 549 -6.69 -12.32 27.17
N PRO A 550 -7.10 -11.56 28.20
CA PRO A 550 -7.37 -10.14 28.05
C PRO A 550 -6.06 -9.35 27.89
N LEU A 551 -6.15 -8.22 27.18
CA LEU A 551 -5.11 -7.20 27.14
C LEU A 551 -5.43 -6.13 28.18
N ASP A 552 -4.41 -5.62 28.86
CA ASP A 552 -4.54 -4.52 29.80
C ASP A 552 -4.37 -3.17 29.09
N PRO A 553 -5.43 -2.35 28.94
CA PRO A 553 -5.35 -1.05 28.28
C PRO A 553 -4.49 -0.02 29.03
N SER A 554 -4.08 -0.29 30.27
CA SER A 554 -3.14 0.55 31.04
C SER A 554 -1.67 0.30 30.67
N SER A 555 -1.34 -0.88 30.15
CA SER A 555 0.01 -1.23 29.69
C SER A 555 0.43 -0.44 28.46
N LEU A 556 1.74 -0.21 28.25
CA LEU A 556 2.25 0.40 27.02
C LEU A 556 1.93 -0.51 25.81
N PHE A 557 1.16 -0.02 24.83
CA PHE A 557 0.92 -0.75 23.58
C PHE A 557 2.06 -0.48 22.59
N ASP A 558 2.95 -1.46 22.48
CA ASP A 558 4.16 -1.45 21.65
C ASP A 558 3.90 -2.21 20.34
N VAL A 559 3.91 -1.50 19.21
CA VAL A 559 3.31 -1.97 17.96
C VAL A 559 4.33 -2.05 16.82
N GLN A 560 4.44 -3.23 16.21
CA GLN A 560 5.18 -3.46 14.97
C GLN A 560 4.29 -4.12 13.90
N VAL A 561 3.71 -3.31 13.02
CA VAL A 561 2.79 -3.78 11.97
C VAL A 561 3.26 -3.45 10.56
N LYS A 562 3.72 -4.47 9.84
CA LYS A 562 4.27 -4.39 8.48
C LYS A 562 4.52 -5.80 7.93
N ARG A 563 4.78 -5.93 6.63
CA ARG A 563 5.24 -7.19 5.99
C ARG A 563 6.33 -7.85 6.84
N ILE A 564 6.27 -9.17 7.02
CA ILE A 564 7.32 -9.91 7.73
C ILE A 564 8.49 -10.12 6.78
N HIS A 565 9.65 -9.57 7.12
CA HIS A 565 10.87 -9.64 6.33
C HIS A 565 12.09 -9.45 7.23
N GLU A 566 13.19 -10.15 6.96
CA GLU A 566 14.42 -10.03 7.76
C GLU A 566 14.91 -8.57 7.94
N TYR A 567 14.95 -7.73 6.89
CA TYR A 567 15.38 -6.33 7.01
C TYR A 567 14.45 -5.44 7.84
N LYS A 568 13.17 -5.83 8.03
CA LYS A 568 12.19 -5.12 8.88
C LYS A 568 12.33 -5.48 10.36
N ARG A 569 13.19 -6.46 10.65
CA ARG A 569 13.70 -6.84 11.98
C ARG A 569 12.62 -7.09 13.02
N GLN A 570 11.52 -7.74 12.65
CA GLN A 570 10.60 -8.31 13.66
C GLN A 570 11.32 -9.27 14.61
N LEU A 571 12.34 -9.96 14.11
CA LEU A 571 13.22 -10.78 14.92
C LEU A 571 13.94 -9.97 16.01
N LEU A 572 14.48 -8.77 15.71
CA LEU A 572 15.12 -7.91 16.72
C LEU A 572 14.14 -7.53 17.84
N ASN A 573 12.89 -7.21 17.49
CA ASN A 573 11.84 -6.93 18.46
C ASN A 573 11.57 -8.15 19.37
N VAL A 574 11.46 -9.35 18.78
CA VAL A 574 11.26 -10.59 19.56
C VAL A 574 12.45 -10.87 20.50
N LEU A 575 13.69 -10.63 20.06
CA LEU A 575 14.87 -10.76 20.94
C LEU A 575 14.78 -9.82 22.15
N HIS A 576 14.32 -8.58 21.95
CA HIS A 576 14.04 -7.64 23.05
C HIS A 576 12.92 -8.14 23.97
N VAL A 577 11.85 -8.72 23.42
CA VAL A 577 10.75 -9.29 24.23
C VAL A 577 11.25 -10.43 25.13
N ILE A 578 12.10 -11.32 24.60
CA ILE A 578 12.72 -12.39 25.40
C ILE A 578 13.65 -11.81 26.48
N HIS A 579 14.44 -10.79 26.14
CA HIS A 579 15.26 -10.09 27.12
C HIS A 579 14.42 -9.49 28.26
N ARG A 580 13.30 -8.85 27.93
CA ARG A 580 12.37 -8.31 28.92
C ARG A 580 11.76 -9.40 29.81
N TYR A 581 11.35 -10.52 29.23
CA TYR A 581 10.88 -11.68 29.98
C TYR A 581 11.93 -12.19 30.97
N ASN A 582 13.21 -12.22 30.58
CA ASN A 582 14.31 -12.57 31.48
C ASN A 582 14.50 -11.58 32.63
N ARG A 583 14.30 -10.27 32.40
CA ARG A 583 14.37 -9.23 33.44
C ARG A 583 13.25 -9.39 34.47
N LEU A 584 12.02 -9.63 34.01
CA LEU A 584 10.88 -9.94 34.90
C LEU A 584 11.17 -11.15 35.79
N TRP A 585 11.73 -12.22 35.22
CA TRP A 585 12.14 -13.40 35.99
C TRP A 585 13.28 -13.13 36.99
N ALA A 586 14.15 -12.16 36.70
CA ALA A 586 15.20 -11.73 37.61
C ALA A 586 14.68 -10.84 38.76
N GLY A 587 13.41 -10.42 38.71
CA GLY A 587 12.79 -9.53 39.68
C GLY A 587 13.03 -8.05 39.41
N ASP A 588 13.43 -7.69 38.18
CA ASP A 588 13.52 -6.28 37.78
C ASP A 588 12.12 -5.65 37.76
N ASP A 589 12.01 -4.42 38.27
CA ASP A 589 10.81 -3.60 38.13
C ASP A 589 10.77 -3.03 36.70
N VAL A 590 9.87 -3.56 35.87
CA VAL A 590 9.69 -3.15 34.48
C VAL A 590 8.23 -2.81 34.20
N ALA A 591 7.98 -1.79 33.38
CA ALA A 591 6.63 -1.30 33.09
C ALA A 591 5.73 -2.37 32.44
N PRO A 592 4.43 -2.42 32.75
CA PRO A 592 3.50 -3.27 32.03
C PRO A 592 3.50 -2.98 30.53
N ARG A 593 3.65 -4.01 29.69
CA ARG A 593 3.78 -3.85 28.22
C ARG A 593 3.00 -4.90 27.45
N THR A 594 2.24 -4.46 26.45
CA THR A 594 1.59 -5.31 25.45
C THR A 594 2.26 -5.10 24.11
N VAL A 595 2.97 -6.12 23.62
CA VAL A 595 3.65 -6.08 22.32
C VAL A 595 2.76 -6.70 21.25
N LEU A 596 2.41 -5.91 20.24
CA LEU A 596 1.56 -6.32 19.12
C LEU A 596 2.41 -6.38 17.84
N ILE A 597 2.56 -7.58 17.28
CA ILE A 597 3.20 -7.79 15.98
C ILE A 597 2.16 -8.26 14.97
N ALA A 598 2.11 -7.64 13.80
CA ALA A 598 1.20 -8.06 12.73
C ALA A 598 1.84 -7.94 11.36
N GLY A 599 1.58 -8.91 10.48
CA GLY A 599 2.12 -8.89 9.13
C GLY A 599 1.99 -10.24 8.44
N LYS A 600 2.09 -10.22 7.10
CA LYS A 600 2.13 -11.42 6.26
C LYS A 600 3.56 -11.70 5.80
N ALA A 601 3.98 -12.97 5.79
CA ALA A 601 5.18 -13.44 5.10
C ALA A 601 4.82 -13.85 3.66
N ALA A 602 5.70 -13.64 2.69
CA ALA A 602 5.45 -14.16 1.34
C ALA A 602 5.41 -15.71 1.37
N PRO A 603 4.58 -16.38 0.54
CA PRO A 603 4.35 -17.83 0.65
C PRO A 603 5.63 -18.67 0.54
N GLY A 604 6.55 -18.27 -0.34
CA GLY A 604 7.85 -18.93 -0.55
C GLY A 604 8.97 -18.49 0.39
N TYR A 605 8.74 -17.53 1.30
CA TYR A 605 9.81 -16.98 2.15
C TYR A 605 9.92 -17.73 3.48
N ALA A 606 10.70 -18.82 3.45
CA ALA A 606 10.89 -19.72 4.59
C ALA A 606 11.35 -19.02 5.88
N MET A 607 12.34 -18.14 5.82
CA MET A 607 12.85 -17.43 7.00
C MET A 607 11.80 -16.49 7.61
N ALA A 608 11.04 -15.75 6.79
CA ALA A 608 9.96 -14.90 7.29
C ALA A 608 8.85 -15.73 7.98
N LYS A 609 8.51 -16.90 7.44
CA LYS A 609 7.58 -17.83 8.10
C LYS A 609 8.14 -18.40 9.40
N ALA A 610 9.44 -18.71 9.46
CA ALA A 610 10.11 -19.14 10.68
C ALA A 610 10.07 -18.04 11.77
N ILE A 611 10.22 -16.77 11.39
CA ILE A 611 10.07 -15.63 12.31
C ILE A 611 8.64 -15.55 12.86
N ILE A 612 7.59 -15.70 12.03
CA ILE A 612 6.20 -15.78 12.52
C ILE A 612 6.04 -16.93 13.51
N ARG A 613 6.63 -18.09 13.20
CA ARG A 613 6.61 -19.26 14.08
C ARG A 613 7.25 -18.98 15.43
N LEU A 614 8.43 -18.37 15.45
CA LEU A 614 9.13 -17.98 16.67
C LEU A 614 8.30 -16.98 17.49
N ILE A 615 7.69 -15.97 16.86
CA ILE A 615 6.83 -14.99 17.57
C ILE A 615 5.72 -15.72 18.33
N ASN A 616 5.03 -16.65 17.69
CA ASN A 616 3.93 -17.39 18.30
C ASN A 616 4.41 -18.35 19.40
N ASP A 617 5.51 -19.07 19.19
CA ASP A 617 6.09 -19.96 20.21
C ASP A 617 6.53 -19.17 21.47
N VAL A 618 7.14 -17.98 21.30
CA VAL A 618 7.50 -17.08 22.41
C VAL A 618 6.25 -16.53 23.10
N ALA A 619 5.23 -16.12 22.33
CA ALA A 619 3.96 -15.63 22.85
C ALA A 619 3.25 -16.67 23.72
N ASP A 620 3.24 -17.93 23.30
CA ASP A 620 2.60 -19.03 24.03
C ASP A 620 3.22 -19.25 25.41
N VAL A 621 4.55 -19.11 25.54
CA VAL A 621 5.24 -19.21 26.83
C VAL A 621 4.92 -17.99 27.70
N ILE A 622 5.20 -16.77 27.21
CA ILE A 622 5.06 -15.52 27.97
C ILE A 622 3.63 -15.32 28.45
N ASN A 623 2.64 -15.54 27.58
CA ASN A 623 1.25 -15.24 27.91
C ASN A 623 0.62 -16.22 28.91
N ARG A 624 1.24 -17.40 29.09
CA ARG A 624 0.78 -18.45 30.01
C ARG A 624 1.55 -18.46 31.33
N ASP A 625 2.75 -17.89 31.37
CA ASP A 625 3.56 -17.81 32.58
C ASP A 625 2.89 -16.95 33.67
N PRO A 626 2.42 -17.53 34.78
CA PRO A 626 1.76 -16.77 35.84
C PRO A 626 2.69 -15.75 36.52
N ALA A 627 4.02 -15.88 36.40
CA ALA A 627 4.96 -14.94 36.99
C ALA A 627 5.08 -13.62 36.21
N THR A 628 4.88 -13.66 34.88
CA THR A 628 5.16 -12.50 34.01
C THR A 628 3.95 -12.01 33.21
N ARG A 629 2.93 -12.86 33.00
CA ARG A 629 1.85 -12.61 32.03
C ARG A 629 0.98 -11.38 32.30
N ASP A 630 0.99 -10.86 33.52
CA ASP A 630 0.23 -9.66 33.89
C ASP A 630 1.04 -8.37 33.62
N ALA A 631 2.37 -8.48 33.53
CA ALA A 631 3.28 -7.38 33.20
C ALA A 631 3.74 -7.41 31.73
N LEU A 632 3.73 -8.57 31.06
CA LEU A 632 4.16 -8.69 29.67
C LEU A 632 3.21 -9.60 28.88
N LYS A 633 2.70 -9.06 27.76
CA LYS A 633 1.99 -9.81 26.73
C LYS A 633 2.69 -9.67 25.39
N LEU A 634 2.79 -10.77 24.64
CA LEU A 634 3.19 -10.77 23.22
C LEU A 634 2.05 -11.34 22.38
N VAL A 635 1.62 -10.61 21.36
CA VAL A 635 0.50 -11.01 20.51
C VAL A 635 0.89 -10.89 19.05
N PHE A 636 0.75 -11.99 18.31
CA PHE A 636 0.70 -11.95 16.86
C PHE A 636 -0.74 -11.73 16.39
N VAL A 637 -1.01 -10.60 15.74
CA VAL A 637 -2.34 -10.32 15.18
C VAL A 637 -2.40 -10.87 13.75
N PRO A 638 -3.25 -11.88 13.47
CA PRO A 638 -3.32 -12.50 12.16
C PRO A 638 -4.01 -11.59 11.13
N ASP A 639 -3.75 -11.88 9.87
CA ASP A 639 -4.39 -11.29 8.69
C ASP A 639 -4.33 -9.77 8.63
N TYR A 640 -3.13 -9.22 8.86
CA TYR A 640 -2.91 -7.78 8.77
C TYR A 640 -3.30 -7.24 7.39
N ASN A 641 -4.32 -6.37 7.39
CA ASN A 641 -4.90 -5.66 6.24
C ASN A 641 -5.30 -4.23 6.66
N VAL A 642 -6.03 -3.47 5.83
CA VAL A 642 -6.43 -2.09 6.17
C VAL A 642 -7.37 -2.08 7.37
N SER A 643 -8.35 -2.98 7.40
CA SER A 643 -9.30 -3.09 8.51
C SER A 643 -8.62 -3.39 9.85
N VAL A 644 -7.60 -4.24 9.88
CA VAL A 644 -6.79 -4.49 11.08
C VAL A 644 -5.96 -3.27 11.45
N ALA A 645 -5.36 -2.59 10.46
CA ALA A 645 -4.56 -1.39 10.68
C ALA A 645 -5.39 -0.23 11.27
N GLU A 646 -6.62 -0.01 10.79
CA GLU A 646 -7.54 1.01 11.30
C GLU A 646 -7.89 0.82 12.79
N ARG A 647 -7.74 -0.41 13.31
CA ARG A 647 -7.98 -0.73 14.73
C ARG A 647 -6.72 -0.60 15.57
N ILE A 648 -5.58 -1.03 15.03
CA ILE A 648 -4.30 -1.02 15.74
C ILE A 648 -3.74 0.40 15.88
N MET A 649 -3.77 1.20 14.80
CA MET A 649 -3.07 2.49 14.76
C MET A 649 -3.57 3.50 15.81
N PRO A 650 -4.89 3.67 16.03
CA PRO A 650 -5.40 4.54 17.08
C PRO A 650 -4.97 4.13 18.49
N ALA A 651 -4.79 2.82 18.73
CA ALA A 651 -4.47 2.25 20.04
C ALA A 651 -2.97 2.19 20.35
N ALA A 652 -2.10 2.42 19.37
CA ALA A 652 -0.66 2.33 19.56
C ALA A 652 -0.13 3.48 20.43
N ASP A 653 0.71 3.16 21.41
CA ASP A 653 1.47 4.14 22.19
C ASP A 653 2.88 4.29 21.60
N LEU A 654 3.56 3.16 21.35
CA LEU A 654 4.90 3.11 20.77
C LEU A 654 4.88 2.38 19.41
N SER A 655 5.54 2.98 18.41
CA SER A 655 5.59 2.51 17.03
C SER A 655 7.01 2.05 16.65
N GLN A 656 7.14 0.78 16.30
CA GLN A 656 8.41 0.13 15.97
C GLN A 656 8.77 0.29 14.49
N GLN A 657 9.72 1.18 14.20
CA GLN A 657 10.20 1.52 12.86
C GLN A 657 11.68 1.18 12.72
N ILE A 658 11.97 -0.09 12.94
CA ILE A 658 13.31 -0.60 13.24
C ILE A 658 13.99 -1.28 12.07
N SER A 659 13.72 -0.91 10.81
CA SER A 659 14.41 -1.53 9.66
C SER A 659 15.93 -1.26 9.73
N THR A 660 16.76 -2.13 9.15
CA THR A 660 18.21 -1.85 9.04
C THR A 660 18.43 -0.58 8.23
N ALA A 661 19.25 0.35 8.72
CA ALA A 661 19.41 1.64 8.05
C ALA A 661 19.90 1.50 6.60
N GLY A 662 19.29 2.25 5.68
CA GLY A 662 19.53 2.18 4.24
C GLY A 662 18.67 1.16 3.49
N THR A 663 17.75 0.45 4.17
CA THR A 663 16.90 -0.58 3.51
C THR A 663 15.46 -0.14 3.31
N GLU A 664 14.91 0.75 4.14
CA GLU A 664 13.56 1.27 3.97
C GLU A 664 13.55 2.51 3.06
N ALA A 665 12.89 2.40 1.90
CA ALA A 665 12.77 3.51 0.98
C ALA A 665 12.00 4.71 1.55
N SER A 666 10.99 4.46 2.39
CA SER A 666 10.13 5.49 2.98
C SER A 666 9.43 4.93 4.22
N GLY A 667 8.33 4.21 4.02
CA GLY A 667 7.44 3.77 5.08
C GLY A 667 6.27 4.73 5.24
N THR A 668 5.05 4.23 5.11
CA THR A 668 3.80 4.98 5.36
C THR A 668 3.07 4.48 6.59
N GLY A 669 3.48 3.34 7.17
CA GLY A 669 2.94 2.83 8.44
C GLY A 669 3.33 3.72 9.63
N ASN A 670 4.57 4.20 9.64
CA ASN A 670 5.08 5.17 10.62
C ASN A 670 4.28 6.48 10.60
N MET A 671 3.97 7.02 9.42
CA MET A 671 3.17 8.23 9.27
C MET A 671 1.79 8.07 9.90
N LYS A 672 1.15 6.91 9.74
CA LYS A 672 -0.19 6.66 10.29
C LYS A 672 -0.17 6.52 11.81
N LEU A 673 0.84 5.83 12.33
CA LEU A 673 1.04 5.65 13.77
C LEU A 673 1.33 7.00 14.44
N ALA A 674 2.24 7.79 13.86
CA ALA A 674 2.57 9.14 14.33
C ALA A 674 1.36 10.09 14.25
N LEU A 675 0.58 10.05 13.16
CA LEU A 675 -0.65 10.84 13.01
C LEU A 675 -1.73 10.49 14.06
N ASN A 676 -1.67 9.28 14.63
CA ASN A 676 -2.52 8.85 15.75
C ASN A 676 -1.85 9.01 17.12
N GLY A 677 -0.74 9.73 17.20
CA GLY A 677 -0.04 10.06 18.44
C GLY A 677 0.85 8.96 19.01
N ALA A 678 1.17 7.90 18.26
CA ALA A 678 2.17 6.94 18.71
C ALA A 678 3.58 7.53 18.55
N LEU A 679 4.38 7.50 19.62
CA LEU A 679 5.78 7.89 19.55
C LEU A 679 6.58 6.82 18.79
N THR A 680 7.61 7.24 18.07
CA THR A 680 8.38 6.32 17.22
C THR A 680 9.69 5.91 17.90
N ILE A 681 9.93 4.60 17.99
CA ILE A 681 11.25 4.02 18.20
C ILE A 681 11.75 3.46 16.87
N GLY A 682 12.94 3.86 16.43
CA GLY A 682 13.37 3.52 15.08
C GLY A 682 14.83 3.82 14.79
N THR A 683 15.26 3.34 13.63
CA THR A 683 16.55 3.71 13.04
C THR A 683 16.43 5.01 12.27
N ARG A 684 17.58 5.66 12.01
CA ARG A 684 17.69 6.80 11.10
C ARG A 684 17.60 6.32 9.64
N ASP A 685 16.40 5.92 9.24
CA ASP A 685 16.11 5.34 7.93
C ASP A 685 14.76 5.78 7.37
N GLY A 686 14.62 5.76 6.04
CA GLY A 686 13.38 6.10 5.33
C GLY A 686 12.70 7.38 5.84
N ALA A 687 11.39 7.32 6.02
CA ALA A 687 10.58 8.45 6.47
C ALA A 687 10.72 8.75 7.97
N ASN A 688 11.45 7.94 8.77
CA ASN A 688 11.69 8.30 10.17
C ASN A 688 12.52 9.58 10.29
N ILE A 689 13.46 9.79 9.36
CA ILE A 689 14.28 11.00 9.30
C ILE A 689 13.39 12.22 9.08
N GLU A 690 12.52 12.15 8.08
CA GLU A 690 11.61 13.25 7.75
C GLU A 690 10.58 13.49 8.85
N ILE A 691 10.08 12.43 9.50
CA ILE A 691 9.19 12.57 10.66
C ILE A 691 9.93 13.32 11.76
N ALA A 692 11.17 12.93 12.08
CA ALA A 692 11.95 13.59 13.13
C ALA A 692 12.25 15.07 12.84
N GLU A 693 12.49 15.43 11.57
CA GLU A 693 12.65 16.83 11.16
C GLU A 693 11.39 17.66 11.40
N GLU A 694 10.20 17.09 11.15
CA GLU A 694 8.94 17.80 11.36
C GLU A 694 8.54 17.82 12.83
N VAL A 695 8.57 16.67 13.51
CA VAL A 695 8.03 16.52 14.86
C VAL A 695 9.05 16.91 15.94
N GLY A 696 10.33 16.99 15.63
CA GLY A 696 11.44 17.22 16.58
C GLY A 696 12.04 15.90 17.09
N GLU A 697 13.37 15.76 17.03
CA GLU A 697 14.07 14.53 17.44
C GLU A 697 13.82 14.15 18.91
N GLU A 698 13.52 15.13 19.76
CA GLU A 698 13.15 14.91 21.16
C GLU A 698 11.86 14.08 21.32
N ASN A 699 11.02 14.01 20.28
CA ASN A 699 9.77 13.25 20.30
C ASN A 699 9.91 11.83 19.72
N LEU A 700 11.14 11.38 19.46
CA LEU A 700 11.46 10.04 18.98
C LEU A 700 12.54 9.36 19.83
N PHE A 701 12.64 8.05 19.67
CA PHE A 701 13.69 7.22 20.26
C PHE A 701 14.55 6.62 19.13
N PHE A 702 15.52 7.38 18.64
CA PHE A 702 16.48 6.87 17.67
C PHE A 702 17.52 5.94 18.30
N PHE A 703 17.91 4.91 17.56
CA PHE A 703 19.01 4.01 17.91
C PHE A 703 19.70 3.42 16.68
N GLY A 704 20.80 2.73 16.94
CA GLY A 704 21.45 1.83 16.01
C GLY A 704 22.37 2.52 15.01
N LEU A 705 22.93 1.70 14.13
CA LEU A 705 23.86 2.09 13.08
C LEU A 705 23.23 3.01 12.05
N SER A 706 24.02 3.95 11.52
CA SER A 706 23.64 4.71 10.32
C SER A 706 23.78 3.86 9.05
N ALA A 707 23.16 4.28 7.95
CA ALA A 707 23.33 3.59 6.66
C ALA A 707 24.81 3.52 6.22
N GLY A 708 25.59 4.58 6.51
CA GLY A 708 27.02 4.61 6.25
C GLY A 708 27.83 3.67 7.15
N ASP A 709 27.43 3.51 8.42
CA ASP A 709 28.07 2.53 9.31
C ASP A 709 27.79 1.10 8.88
N VAL A 710 26.55 0.80 8.46
CA VAL A 710 26.18 -0.51 7.90
C VAL A 710 27.07 -0.82 6.70
N GLU A 711 27.17 0.09 5.74
CA GLU A 711 28.01 -0.11 4.55
C GLU A 711 29.49 -0.32 4.92
N ARG A 712 30.02 0.50 5.83
CA ARG A 712 31.41 0.41 6.30
C ARG A 712 31.68 -0.93 6.98
N MET A 713 30.84 -1.35 7.92
CA MET A 713 31.02 -2.60 8.66
C MET A 713 30.88 -3.82 7.75
N THR A 714 29.95 -3.81 6.79
CA THR A 714 29.87 -4.88 5.78
C THR A 714 31.17 -4.98 4.98
N ARG A 715 31.74 -3.84 4.56
CA ARG A 715 32.99 -3.80 3.80
C ARG A 715 34.21 -4.24 4.60
N GLU A 716 34.25 -3.93 5.89
CA GLU A 716 35.35 -4.24 6.81
C GLU A 716 35.33 -5.70 7.32
N GLY A 717 34.31 -6.48 6.99
CA GLY A 717 34.20 -7.88 7.39
C GLY A 717 33.53 -8.08 8.75
N TYR A 718 32.32 -7.55 8.90
CA TYR A 718 31.45 -7.75 10.07
C TYR A 718 31.38 -9.21 10.55
N ASP A 719 31.63 -9.45 11.84
CA ASP A 719 31.46 -10.75 12.51
C ASP A 719 30.46 -10.63 13.68
N PRO A 720 29.24 -11.21 13.58
CA PRO A 720 28.25 -11.13 14.65
C PRO A 720 28.69 -11.82 15.94
N LYS A 721 29.62 -12.79 15.89
CA LYS A 721 30.08 -13.51 17.09
C LYS A 721 30.76 -12.59 18.10
N VAL A 722 31.42 -11.54 17.63
CA VAL A 722 32.04 -10.52 18.48
C VAL A 722 30.98 -9.79 19.31
N PHE A 723 29.84 -9.46 18.69
CA PHE A 723 28.73 -8.77 19.35
C PHE A 723 27.99 -9.68 20.32
N VAL A 724 27.78 -10.95 19.95
CA VAL A 724 27.19 -11.95 20.85
C VAL A 724 28.09 -12.19 22.07
N ALA A 725 29.40 -12.38 21.87
CA ALA A 725 30.34 -12.64 22.97
C ALA A 725 30.51 -11.45 23.93
N SER A 726 30.36 -10.22 23.43
CA SER A 726 30.47 -8.99 24.23
C SER A 726 29.17 -8.56 24.91
N ASN A 727 28.03 -9.19 24.59
CA ASN A 727 26.73 -8.85 25.15
C ASN A 727 26.07 -10.07 25.81
N PRO A 728 26.20 -10.24 27.14
CA PRO A 728 25.62 -11.37 27.87
C PRO A 728 24.09 -11.48 27.75
N ALA A 729 23.40 -10.34 27.59
CA ALA A 729 21.95 -10.34 27.40
C ALA A 729 21.57 -10.92 26.04
N LEU A 730 22.29 -10.55 24.98
CA LEU A 730 22.10 -11.13 23.65
C LEU A 730 22.42 -12.62 23.64
N ALA A 731 23.57 -13.02 24.20
CA ALA A 731 23.96 -14.42 24.31
C ALA A 731 22.88 -15.26 24.98
N ARG A 732 22.37 -14.82 26.14
CA ARG A 732 21.30 -15.53 26.87
C ARG A 732 20.02 -15.68 26.05
N VAL A 733 19.62 -14.63 25.32
CA VAL A 733 18.41 -14.70 24.46
C VAL A 733 18.60 -15.71 23.34
N LEU A 734 19.76 -15.71 22.68
CA LEU A 734 20.06 -16.65 21.61
C LEU A 734 20.16 -18.09 22.13
N ASP A 735 20.76 -18.30 23.30
CA ASP A 735 20.85 -19.61 23.96
C ASP A 735 19.45 -20.16 24.27
N MET A 736 18.53 -19.35 24.82
CA MET A 736 17.14 -19.81 25.08
C MET A 736 16.43 -20.28 23.81
N ILE A 737 16.62 -19.57 22.69
CA ILE A 737 16.03 -19.98 21.41
C ILE A 737 16.71 -21.26 20.89
N SER A 738 18.03 -21.34 20.98
CA SER A 738 18.85 -22.47 20.51
C SER A 738 18.59 -23.76 21.30
N ASP A 739 18.39 -23.66 22.61
CA ASP A 739 18.18 -24.79 23.52
C ASP A 739 16.74 -25.32 23.50
N GLY A 740 15.87 -24.70 22.71
CA GLY A 740 14.48 -25.12 22.56
C GLY A 740 13.58 -24.70 23.72
N TYR A 741 13.93 -23.67 24.49
CA TYR A 741 13.11 -23.18 25.62
C TYR A 741 11.67 -22.87 25.19
N PHE A 742 11.50 -22.27 24.01
CA PHE A 742 10.20 -21.93 23.42
C PHE A 742 9.59 -23.05 22.57
N SER A 743 10.32 -24.14 22.33
CA SER A 743 9.88 -25.27 21.51
C SER A 743 10.35 -26.61 22.10
N PRO A 744 9.98 -26.96 23.34
CA PRO A 744 10.54 -28.13 24.04
C PRO A 744 10.24 -29.46 23.34
N SER A 745 9.15 -29.53 22.56
CA SER A 745 8.80 -30.71 21.75
C SER A 745 9.66 -30.87 20.50
N ASP A 746 10.34 -29.80 20.07
CA ASP A 746 11.21 -29.74 18.90
C ASP A 746 12.31 -28.69 19.13
N PRO A 747 13.35 -29.01 19.93
CA PRO A 747 14.38 -28.04 20.31
C PRO A 747 15.16 -27.48 19.11
N GLY A 748 15.22 -28.22 17.99
CA GLY A 748 15.92 -27.80 16.78
C GLY A 748 15.14 -26.85 15.88
N ARG A 749 13.86 -26.59 16.15
CA ARG A 749 12.94 -25.85 15.27
C ARG A 749 13.50 -24.51 14.78
N HIS A 750 14.11 -23.75 15.70
CA HIS A 750 14.56 -22.39 15.45
C HIS A 750 16.03 -22.29 15.05
N ARG A 751 16.70 -23.42 14.77
CA ARG A 751 18.09 -23.45 14.32
C ARG A 751 18.37 -22.55 13.11
N PRO A 752 17.53 -22.51 12.04
CA PRO A 752 17.80 -21.62 10.91
C PRO A 752 17.90 -20.14 11.31
N ILE A 753 17.11 -19.70 12.30
CA ILE A 753 17.15 -18.32 12.81
C ILE A 753 18.49 -18.07 13.51
N ILE A 754 18.93 -19.00 14.36
CA ILE A 754 20.21 -18.89 15.07
C ILE A 754 21.38 -18.90 14.10
N GLU A 755 21.36 -19.79 13.11
CA GLU A 755 22.39 -19.85 12.06
C GLU A 755 22.45 -18.53 11.29
N SER A 756 21.30 -17.95 10.90
CA SER A 756 21.26 -16.64 10.23
C SER A 756 21.94 -15.53 11.04
N LEU A 757 21.74 -15.49 12.36
CA LEU A 757 22.32 -14.49 13.26
C LEU A 757 23.78 -14.75 13.65
N THR A 758 24.33 -15.92 13.34
CA THR A 758 25.68 -16.32 13.77
C THR A 758 26.54 -16.72 12.58
N SER A 759 26.54 -17.97 12.17
CA SER A 759 27.35 -18.48 11.05
C SER A 759 26.95 -17.92 9.69
N GLY A 760 25.70 -17.47 9.54
CA GLY A 760 25.14 -16.81 8.35
C GLY A 760 25.48 -15.32 8.24
N GLY A 761 26.22 -14.78 9.22
CA GLY A 761 26.80 -13.43 9.15
C GLY A 761 25.86 -12.29 9.54
N ASP A 762 24.63 -12.57 10.01
CA ASP A 762 23.65 -11.56 10.44
C ASP A 762 23.55 -10.39 9.45
N ARG A 763 23.11 -10.71 8.22
CA ARG A 763 23.06 -9.78 7.07
C ARG A 763 22.47 -8.40 7.41
N TYR A 764 21.55 -8.35 8.37
CA TYR A 764 20.79 -7.15 8.75
C TYR A 764 21.22 -6.53 10.09
N MET A 765 22.37 -6.97 10.62
CA MET A 765 23.06 -6.40 11.78
C MET A 765 22.18 -6.31 13.04
N LEU A 766 21.36 -7.33 13.29
CA LEU A 766 20.53 -7.42 14.50
C LEU A 766 21.41 -7.50 15.75
N CYS A 767 22.48 -8.29 15.72
CA CYS A 767 23.41 -8.47 16.83
C CYS A 767 24.15 -7.18 17.15
N ALA A 768 24.50 -6.38 16.13
CA ALA A 768 25.19 -5.10 16.32
C ALA A 768 24.28 -4.03 16.95
N ASP A 769 23.02 -3.95 16.49
CA ASP A 769 22.07 -2.94 16.97
C ASP A 769 21.38 -3.30 18.29
N PHE A 770 21.50 -4.55 18.76
CA PHE A 770 20.75 -5.05 19.91
C PHE A 770 20.93 -4.20 21.17
N ALA A 771 22.17 -3.86 21.54
CA ALA A 771 22.43 -3.06 22.75
C ALA A 771 21.81 -1.65 22.66
N ALA A 772 22.03 -0.94 21.54
CA ALA A 772 21.47 0.39 21.32
C ALA A 772 19.93 0.37 21.28
N TYR A 773 19.35 -0.71 20.77
CA TYR A 773 17.91 -0.91 20.78
C TYR A 773 17.35 -1.05 22.20
N LEU A 774 18.00 -1.84 23.06
CA LEU A 774 17.61 -1.96 24.47
C LEU A 774 17.69 -0.61 25.20
N GLU A 775 18.74 0.17 24.97
CA GLU A 775 18.87 1.51 25.57
C GLU A 775 17.74 2.45 25.15
N ALA A 776 17.33 2.43 23.89
CA ALA A 776 16.20 3.21 23.41
C ALA A 776 14.88 2.73 24.00
N GLN A 777 14.71 1.43 24.19
CA GLN A 777 13.55 0.85 24.87
C GLN A 777 13.45 1.29 26.32
N ASP A 778 14.56 1.28 27.06
CA ASP A 778 14.61 1.76 28.45
C ASP A 778 14.36 3.27 28.56
N LYS A 779 14.72 4.06 27.54
CA LYS A 779 14.37 5.50 27.48
C LYS A 779 12.88 5.71 27.26
N ALA A 780 12.28 4.99 26.31
CA ALA A 780 10.84 5.05 26.05
C ALA A 780 10.03 4.63 27.28
N GLU A 781 10.48 3.57 27.97
CA GLU A 781 9.86 3.06 29.18
C GLU A 781 9.87 4.05 30.32
N ARG A 782 11.04 4.64 30.62
CA ARG A 782 11.17 5.64 31.68
C ARG A 782 10.29 6.85 31.41
N LEU A 783 10.25 7.34 30.16
CA LEU A 783 9.35 8.45 29.83
C LEU A 783 7.88 8.10 30.08
N PHE A 784 7.45 6.91 29.66
CA PHE A 784 6.06 6.48 29.81
C PHE A 784 5.62 6.34 31.27
N VAL A 785 6.51 5.84 32.15
CA VAL A 785 6.20 5.60 33.57
C VAL A 785 6.45 6.82 34.44
N ASP A 786 7.61 7.45 34.28
CA ASP A 786 8.09 8.50 35.20
C ASP A 786 7.47 9.87 34.86
N ASP A 787 7.13 10.12 33.58
CA ASP A 787 6.57 11.40 33.11
C ASP A 787 5.46 11.20 32.06
N PRO A 788 4.29 10.68 32.46
CA PRO A 788 3.16 10.44 31.55
C PRO A 788 2.57 11.75 30.97
N ASP A 789 2.74 12.88 31.65
CA ASP A 789 2.36 14.19 31.15
C ASP A 789 3.24 14.60 29.97
N ASP A 790 4.56 14.45 30.07
CA ASP A 790 5.47 14.70 28.97
C ASP A 790 5.28 13.69 27.83
N TRP A 791 5.04 12.40 28.11
CA TRP A 791 4.66 11.43 27.07
C TRP A 791 3.45 11.90 26.24
N THR A 792 2.40 12.33 26.93
CA THR A 792 1.17 12.84 26.32
C THR A 792 1.44 14.12 25.53
N ARG A 793 2.23 15.02 26.11
CA ARG A 793 2.65 16.26 25.46
C ARG A 793 3.38 15.97 24.14
N ARG A 794 4.36 15.06 24.14
CA ARG A 794 5.12 14.66 22.94
C ARG A 794 4.22 13.98 21.90
N SER A 795 3.25 13.18 22.35
CA SER A 795 2.23 12.57 21.49
C SER A 795 1.40 13.63 20.74
N ILE A 796 0.94 14.67 21.45
CA ILE A 796 0.19 15.79 20.85
C ILE A 796 1.06 16.57 19.88
N LEU A 797 2.31 16.88 20.25
CA LEU A 797 3.25 17.58 19.35
C LEU A 797 3.54 16.77 18.08
N THR A 798 3.61 15.45 18.20
CA THR A 798 3.74 14.55 17.06
C THR A 798 2.53 14.72 16.15
N ILE A 799 1.30 14.55 16.65
CA ILE A 799 0.06 14.77 15.88
C ILE A 799 0.07 16.14 15.19
N ALA A 800 0.37 17.19 15.96
CA ALA A 800 0.30 18.57 15.50
C ALA A 800 1.28 18.89 14.35
N ARG A 801 2.37 18.12 14.23
CA ARG A 801 3.45 18.34 13.26
C ARG A 801 3.43 17.36 12.08
N MET A 802 2.37 16.56 11.93
CA MET A 802 2.25 15.59 10.82
C MET A 802 1.71 16.15 9.49
N GLY A 803 1.44 17.46 9.39
CA GLY A 803 0.81 18.10 8.22
C GLY A 803 1.43 17.73 6.86
N LYS A 804 2.76 17.79 6.78
CA LYS A 804 3.56 17.49 5.57
C LYS A 804 3.28 16.11 4.97
N PHE A 805 2.89 15.15 5.81
CA PHE A 805 2.68 13.75 5.39
C PHE A 805 1.28 13.50 4.84
N SER A 806 0.49 14.55 4.58
CA SER A 806 -0.76 14.42 3.82
C SER A 806 -0.48 14.02 2.38
N ALA A 807 -1.15 12.98 1.91
CA ALA A 807 -1.13 12.58 0.50
C ALA A 807 -1.67 13.69 -0.44
N ASP A 808 -2.46 14.64 0.05
CA ASP A 808 -2.98 15.75 -0.76
C ASP A 808 -1.87 16.68 -1.23
N GLY A 809 -1.00 17.10 -0.30
CA GLY A 809 0.15 17.94 -0.62
C GLY A 809 1.10 17.22 -1.60
N VAL A 810 1.35 15.93 -1.33
CA VAL A 810 2.18 15.09 -2.21
C VAL A 810 1.59 15.00 -3.62
N VAL A 811 0.30 14.71 -3.76
CA VAL A 811 -0.38 14.67 -5.07
C VAL A 811 -0.30 16.02 -5.78
N MET A 812 -0.43 17.14 -5.07
CA MET A 812 -0.26 18.47 -5.65
C MET A 812 1.19 18.75 -6.09
N ASP A 813 2.19 18.20 -5.42
CA ASP A 813 3.59 18.27 -5.86
C ASP A 813 3.85 17.43 -7.11
N TYR A 814 3.27 16.23 -7.20
CA TYR A 814 3.25 15.45 -8.45
C TYR A 814 2.55 16.23 -9.58
N ALA A 815 1.40 16.83 -9.30
CA ALA A 815 0.63 17.57 -10.27
C ALA A 815 1.42 18.76 -10.87
N ARG A 816 2.12 19.52 -10.03
CA ARG A 816 2.87 20.71 -10.44
C ARG A 816 4.17 20.38 -11.15
N GLU A 817 4.96 19.45 -10.60
CA GLU A 817 6.36 19.29 -11.01
C GLU A 817 6.63 18.07 -11.91
N ILE A 818 5.67 17.13 -11.99
CA ILE A 818 5.80 15.92 -12.83
C ILE A 818 4.73 15.93 -13.91
N TRP A 819 3.45 15.94 -13.52
CA TRP A 819 2.37 15.73 -14.49
C TRP A 819 1.99 16.98 -15.29
N GLY A 820 2.22 18.17 -14.74
CA GLY A 820 1.78 19.42 -15.36
C GLY A 820 0.26 19.51 -15.48
N VAL A 821 -0.47 19.10 -14.43
CA VAL A 821 -1.93 19.12 -14.37
C VAL A 821 -2.42 20.13 -13.33
N GLN A 822 -3.59 20.72 -13.56
CA GLN A 822 -4.26 21.63 -12.63
C GLN A 822 -5.58 21.00 -12.15
N PRO A 823 -6.02 21.33 -10.93
CA PRO A 823 -7.35 20.98 -10.46
C PRO A 823 -8.45 21.49 -11.41
N THR A 824 -9.47 20.66 -11.61
CA THR A 824 -10.66 21.04 -12.41
C THR A 824 -11.64 21.94 -11.67
N HIS A 825 -11.46 22.06 -10.35
CA HIS A 825 -12.14 22.99 -9.46
C HIS A 825 -11.10 23.67 -8.55
N PRO A 826 -11.26 24.95 -8.16
CA PRO A 826 -10.41 25.56 -7.16
C PRO A 826 -10.59 24.88 -5.79
N ALA A 827 -9.49 24.52 -5.11
CA ALA A 827 -9.54 24.11 -3.71
C ALA A 827 -10.20 25.24 -2.88
N GLY A 828 -11.30 24.95 -2.18
CA GLY A 828 -12.02 25.92 -1.37
C GLY A 828 -13.14 26.71 -2.09
N ALA A 829 -13.40 26.46 -3.38
CA ALA A 829 -14.69 26.85 -3.95
C ALA A 829 -15.75 25.88 -3.41
N LEU A 830 -16.72 26.40 -2.66
CA LEU A 830 -17.94 25.72 -2.18
C LEU A 830 -17.87 25.17 -0.74
N HIS A 831 -17.72 26.08 0.23
CA HIS A 831 -18.67 26.03 1.34
C HIS A 831 -20.06 26.32 0.76
N VAL A 832 -21.03 25.45 1.06
CA VAL A 832 -22.51 25.58 0.98
C VAL A 832 -23.12 24.37 0.27
N ALA A 833 -23.64 23.43 1.07
CA ALA A 833 -25.08 23.20 1.19
C ALA A 833 -25.35 22.68 2.61
#